data_AF-A0A0W0SWM4-F1
#
_entry.id   AF-A0A0W0SWM4-F1
#
_cell.length_a   1.000
_cell.length_b   1.000
_cell.length_c   1.000
_cell.angle_alpha   90.00
_cell.angle_beta   90.00
_cell.angle_gamma   90.00
#
_symmetry.space_group_name_H-M   'P 1'
#
loop_
_entity.id
_entity.type
_entity.pdbx_description
1 polymer ?
#
loop_
_entity_poly.entity_id
_entity_poly.type
_entity_poly.pdbx_seq_one_letter_code
_entity_poly.pdbx_strand_id
1 'polypeptide(L)'
;MQSKYDESPTLHYIWVGPPNIPGVGVPGHDIAGPIEMAKANKNNPIFFWCLYDHVEHYKDKFKDYPIQVAAIESHIKNCSEAPEFQSETDYLIDILSTCLDKTRDSIRDRVTVKVAFSLFLLYTSGGYTLDSNIMPELDKVKLPSYSTFHAPAFTDNPVHPGDLEFWMLYSPAKGNIQSKALLDKFYKKWLQSEDYHREYGEDAIYYDLAAAIMPIWKIFRQGGMELWVVPNLESNSIKVKELGLIKYYSNTHKYQSRKLYNPSLFIHKQGKGRVMHELFLAAQSPDTTWLKSLIEYGADVNMRIRKTTPYSYKHETALHIAVSRGNVPAAILLLEAGANPDLLAIYPGGIKKTARDLMYDKPEFSEVLKGINVTSPSDVVEKEDEIVPTQVLEFRQAFENNWEYALDLLKVIPNTKLTSFLRLANLDVEKGNKLVDFAFENNKSDLIISLAQINGEYFSNESSEYLSSLLQGIYLLKDYKLLYVPFLREAIIKNPAHSRELVSRTLFLQREAVLSNDVINKVLIEHSELALQLLNTLMTLKINNLFQDDFLKAVLTHPEHSTRICKSIIKWQIGNLEEQDYFRQLILTNLSLIEDNFKQLNALEQQGLLARWLEKDVRDAIIKYPEQATNLASIIIKLANAQKLDVLPLLIHGSNLDERLYIGNLLLECKLLDRIAEIDEYQLLDPDNTERLIEALDCTRMKSLAAEEEFKDDLESEFEDQEDFEQLIQSFSEKKPFTLE
;
A
#
# COMPACT_ATOMS: atom_id res chain seq x y z
N MET A 1 38.03 -22.82 -7.71
CA MET A 1 36.98 -22.04 -7.00
C MET A 1 36.02 -22.90 -6.15
N GLN A 2 36.13 -24.23 -6.14
CA GLN A 2 35.26 -25.12 -5.34
C GLN A 2 35.71 -25.37 -3.88
N SER A 3 36.90 -24.93 -3.46
CA SER A 3 37.45 -25.25 -2.11
C SER A 3 37.13 -24.23 -1.02
N LYS A 4 36.23 -23.26 -1.26
CA LYS A 4 35.89 -22.18 -0.30
C LYS A 4 34.53 -22.36 0.38
N TYR A 5 33.82 -23.46 0.11
CA TYR A 5 32.44 -23.71 0.58
C TYR A 5 32.32 -24.91 1.53
N ASP A 6 33.44 -25.53 1.95
CA ASP A 6 33.43 -26.69 2.87
C ASP A 6 33.31 -26.30 4.36
N GLU A 7 33.48 -25.03 4.71
CA GLU A 7 33.26 -24.57 6.09
C GLU A 7 31.77 -24.40 6.37
N SER A 8 31.31 -25.05 7.45
CA SER A 8 29.92 -24.91 7.90
C SER A 8 29.67 -23.48 8.35
N PRO A 9 28.59 -22.83 7.89
CA PRO A 9 28.35 -21.42 8.16
C PRO A 9 28.09 -21.19 9.65
N THR A 10 28.59 -20.07 10.16
CA THR A 10 28.42 -19.66 11.55
C THR A 10 26.97 -19.27 11.85
N LEU A 11 26.49 -19.66 13.03
CA LEU A 11 25.17 -19.29 13.54
C LEU A 11 25.33 -18.18 14.59
N HIS A 12 24.81 -16.99 14.29
CA HIS A 12 24.89 -15.83 15.16
C HIS A 12 23.56 -15.57 15.84
N TYR A 13 23.44 -15.95 17.11
CA TYR A 13 22.33 -15.56 17.97
C TYR A 13 22.62 -14.20 18.61
N ILE A 14 21.61 -13.32 18.69
CA ILE A 14 21.79 -11.97 19.23
C ILE A 14 20.75 -11.69 20.31
N TRP A 15 21.21 -11.13 21.44
CA TRP A 15 20.36 -10.57 22.49
C TRP A 15 20.85 -9.18 22.89
N VAL A 16 19.98 -8.18 22.77
CA VAL A 16 20.27 -6.81 23.19
C VAL A 16 19.40 -6.45 24.38
N GLY A 17 20.05 -6.26 25.54
CA GLY A 17 19.40 -5.95 26.80
C GLY A 17 19.93 -6.82 27.95
N PRO A 18 19.44 -6.57 29.18
CA PRO A 18 19.82 -7.35 30.35
C PRO A 18 19.42 -8.83 30.20
N PRO A 19 20.09 -9.74 30.92
CA PRO A 19 19.65 -11.12 31.03
C PRO A 19 18.18 -11.22 31.41
N ASN A 20 17.49 -12.20 30.82
CA ASN A 20 16.08 -12.39 31.06
C ASN A 20 15.88 -13.10 32.41
N ILE A 21 15.83 -12.31 33.48
CA ILE A 21 15.60 -12.77 34.85
C ILE A 21 14.11 -13.14 35.01
N PRO A 22 13.76 -14.21 35.76
CA PRO A 22 12.37 -14.52 36.09
C PRO A 22 11.61 -13.27 36.57
N GLY A 23 10.53 -12.92 35.88
CA GLY A 23 9.74 -11.70 36.16
C GLY A 23 9.95 -10.52 35.19
N VAL A 24 10.73 -10.68 34.10
CA VAL A 24 10.95 -9.64 33.08
C VAL A 24 10.89 -10.24 31.68
N GLY A 25 9.71 -10.29 31.05
CA GLY A 25 9.54 -10.93 29.74
C GLY A 25 9.40 -12.45 29.85
N VAL A 26 9.55 -13.17 28.71
CA VAL A 26 9.43 -14.63 28.68
C VAL A 26 10.68 -15.27 29.29
N PRO A 27 10.59 -15.98 30.43
CA PRO A 27 11.77 -16.57 31.06
C PRO A 27 12.55 -17.48 30.09
N GLY A 28 13.86 -17.29 30.03
CA GLY A 28 14.75 -18.09 29.17
C GLY A 28 14.65 -17.79 27.67
N HIS A 29 13.94 -16.72 27.26
CA HIS A 29 13.79 -16.33 25.86
C HIS A 29 15.10 -15.93 25.17
N ASP A 30 16.07 -15.49 25.95
CA ASP A 30 17.44 -15.17 25.56
C ASP A 30 18.29 -16.41 25.31
N ILE A 31 18.12 -17.48 26.11
CA ILE A 31 19.02 -18.64 26.10
C ILE A 31 18.46 -19.92 25.48
N ALA A 32 17.13 -20.07 25.40
CA ALA A 32 16.51 -21.35 25.02
C ALA A 32 16.82 -21.76 23.58
N GLY A 33 16.66 -20.87 22.60
CA GLY A 33 16.98 -21.14 21.20
C GLY A 33 18.45 -21.56 21.00
N PRO A 34 19.43 -20.77 21.46
CA PRO A 34 20.84 -21.12 21.37
C PRO A 34 21.18 -22.48 22.01
N ILE A 35 20.62 -22.79 23.18
CA ILE A 35 20.85 -24.07 23.88
C ILE A 35 20.30 -25.25 23.07
N GLU A 36 19.04 -25.17 22.65
CA GLU A 36 18.43 -26.25 21.86
C GLU A 36 19.15 -26.44 20.52
N MET A 37 19.56 -25.33 19.89
CA MET A 37 20.40 -25.38 18.70
C MET A 37 21.73 -26.08 18.96
N ALA A 38 22.44 -25.77 20.05
CA ALA A 38 23.70 -26.42 20.38
C ALA A 38 23.56 -27.92 20.71
N LYS A 39 22.39 -28.34 21.19
CA LYS A 39 22.07 -29.76 21.39
C LYS A 39 21.90 -30.48 20.05
N ALA A 40 21.10 -29.93 19.13
CA ALA A 40 20.75 -30.56 17.86
C ALA A 40 21.81 -30.38 16.75
N ASN A 41 22.51 -29.25 16.71
CA ASN A 41 23.53 -28.93 15.72
C ASN A 41 24.93 -29.25 16.26
N LYS A 42 25.64 -30.13 15.54
CA LYS A 42 27.03 -30.55 15.84
C LYS A 42 28.04 -30.03 14.82
N ASN A 43 27.60 -29.31 13.79
CA ASN A 43 28.42 -28.99 12.63
C ASN A 43 28.71 -27.50 12.50
N ASN A 44 27.69 -26.65 12.69
CA ASN A 44 27.82 -25.21 12.54
C ASN A 44 28.36 -24.59 13.85
N PRO A 45 29.39 -23.73 13.81
CA PRO A 45 29.83 -23.01 15.01
C PRO A 45 28.75 -22.02 15.45
N ILE A 46 28.53 -21.89 16.77
CA ILE A 46 27.48 -21.04 17.33
C ILE A 46 28.12 -19.90 18.13
N PHE A 47 27.73 -18.67 17.80
CA PHE A 47 28.05 -17.46 18.55
C PHE A 47 26.79 -16.89 19.19
N PHE A 48 26.91 -16.46 20.44
CA PHE A 48 25.91 -15.70 21.15
C PHE A 48 26.43 -14.30 21.45
N TRP A 49 25.79 -13.31 20.85
CA TRP A 49 26.15 -11.90 20.95
C TRP A 49 25.29 -11.18 21.96
N CYS A 50 25.93 -10.48 22.89
CA CYS A 50 25.27 -9.69 23.92
C CYS A 50 26.04 -8.39 24.20
N LEU A 51 25.45 -7.50 24.99
CA LEU A 51 26.15 -6.30 25.48
C LEU A 51 27.31 -6.70 26.39
N TYR A 52 28.37 -5.90 26.39
CA TYR A 52 29.62 -6.15 27.12
C TYR A 52 29.38 -6.49 28.60
N ASP A 53 28.49 -5.75 29.26
CA ASP A 53 28.13 -5.91 30.67
C ASP A 53 27.46 -7.26 31.00
N HIS A 54 27.08 -8.06 29.99
CA HIS A 54 26.35 -9.31 30.15
C HIS A 54 27.14 -10.54 29.68
N VAL A 55 28.35 -10.35 29.16
CA VAL A 55 29.17 -11.46 28.63
C VAL A 55 29.42 -12.55 29.66
N GLU A 56 29.86 -12.18 30.87
CA GLU A 56 30.18 -13.16 31.91
C GLU A 56 28.94 -13.94 32.39
N HIS A 57 27.78 -13.27 32.44
CA HIS A 57 26.51 -13.93 32.73
C HIS A 57 26.22 -15.03 31.70
N TYR A 58 26.27 -14.69 30.41
CA TYR A 58 25.96 -15.65 29.37
C TYR A 58 27.04 -16.72 29.20
N LYS A 59 28.31 -16.43 29.46
CA LYS A 59 29.37 -17.45 29.52
C LYS A 59 29.07 -18.51 30.57
N ASP A 60 28.63 -18.11 31.77
CA ASP A 60 28.23 -19.08 32.80
C ASP A 60 26.99 -19.88 32.36
N LYS A 61 25.99 -19.24 31.74
CA LYS A 61 24.79 -19.94 31.23
C LYS A 61 25.09 -20.96 30.13
N PHE A 62 26.07 -20.67 29.28
CA PHE A 62 26.40 -21.53 28.13
C PHE A 62 27.64 -22.41 28.35
N LYS A 63 28.20 -22.47 29.57
CA LYS A 63 29.44 -23.21 29.86
C LYS A 63 29.43 -24.70 29.47
N ASP A 64 28.25 -25.32 29.50
CA ASP A 64 28.05 -26.74 29.18
C ASP A 64 27.73 -26.97 27.69
N TYR A 65 27.73 -25.91 26.87
CA TYR A 65 27.36 -25.94 25.47
C TYR A 65 28.48 -25.39 24.58
N PRO A 66 28.63 -25.89 23.34
CA PRO A 66 29.61 -25.37 22.38
C PRO A 66 29.15 -24.03 21.76
N ILE A 67 28.88 -23.04 22.61
CA ILE A 67 28.42 -21.70 22.23
C ILE A 67 29.49 -20.69 22.65
N GLN A 68 30.00 -19.92 21.69
CA GLN A 68 30.95 -18.85 21.97
C GLN A 68 30.21 -17.55 22.30
N VAL A 69 30.42 -17.03 23.50
CA VAL A 69 29.80 -15.76 23.93
C VAL A 69 30.74 -14.61 23.64
N ALA A 70 30.24 -13.59 22.94
CA ALA A 70 31.02 -12.42 22.57
C ALA A 70 30.24 -11.12 22.77
N ALA A 71 30.95 -10.04 23.09
CA ALA A 71 30.38 -8.71 23.20
C ALA A 71 30.17 -8.08 21.82
N ILE A 72 29.02 -7.44 21.62
CA ILE A 72 28.70 -6.63 20.44
C ILE A 72 29.78 -5.54 20.26
N GLU A 73 30.11 -4.83 21.32
CA GLU A 73 31.05 -3.72 21.37
C GLU A 73 32.48 -4.17 21.03
N SER A 74 32.85 -5.39 21.44
CA SER A 74 34.17 -5.95 21.11
C SER A 74 34.28 -6.28 19.62
N HIS A 75 33.22 -6.79 19.00
CA HIS A 75 33.21 -7.05 17.55
C HIS A 75 33.28 -5.76 16.75
N ILE A 76 32.49 -4.75 17.13
CA ILE A 76 32.54 -3.41 16.52
C ILE A 76 33.97 -2.85 16.62
N LYS A 77 34.59 -2.91 17.80
CA LYS A 77 35.97 -2.46 17.99
C LYS A 77 36.96 -3.19 17.07
N ASN A 78 36.88 -4.53 17.00
CA ASN A 78 37.75 -5.31 16.12
C ASN A 78 37.56 -4.96 14.64
N CYS A 79 36.31 -4.71 14.21
CA CYS A 79 36.01 -4.28 12.84
C CYS A 79 36.47 -2.85 12.56
N SER A 80 36.49 -1.97 13.57
CA SER A 80 36.96 -0.58 13.43
C SER A 80 38.45 -0.48 13.06
N GLU A 81 39.24 -1.52 13.36
CA GLU A 81 40.66 -1.60 13.01
C GLU A 81 40.88 -1.96 11.52
N ALA A 82 39.84 -2.44 10.83
CA ALA A 82 39.86 -2.78 9.41
C ALA A 82 39.27 -1.61 8.57
N PRO A 83 40.06 -0.93 7.71
CA PRO A 83 39.58 0.23 6.95
C PRO A 83 38.36 -0.06 6.08
N GLU A 84 38.18 -1.30 5.61
CA GLU A 84 37.03 -1.67 4.77
C GLU A 84 35.68 -1.63 5.49
N PHE A 85 35.65 -1.61 6.83
CA PHE A 85 34.41 -1.62 7.63
C PHE A 85 34.22 -0.35 8.46
N GLN A 86 35.03 0.68 8.23
CA GLN A 86 35.04 1.87 9.08
C GLN A 86 33.69 2.59 9.06
N SER A 87 33.11 2.82 7.88
CA SER A 87 31.80 3.46 7.75
C SER A 87 30.69 2.71 8.48
N GLU A 88 30.65 1.39 8.34
CA GLU A 88 29.64 0.54 8.94
C GLU A 88 29.81 0.43 10.45
N THR A 89 31.06 0.47 10.91
CA THR A 89 31.38 0.58 12.34
C THR A 89 30.83 1.89 12.91
N ASP A 90 31.05 3.01 12.23
CA ASP A 90 30.53 4.32 12.64
C ASP A 90 29.00 4.32 12.73
N TYR A 91 28.31 3.68 11.78
CA TYR A 91 26.84 3.53 11.81
C TYR A 91 26.38 2.80 13.08
N LEU A 92 27.07 1.72 13.44
CA LEU A 92 26.71 0.94 14.62
C LEU A 92 27.02 1.70 15.90
N ILE A 93 28.14 2.42 15.97
CA ILE A 93 28.47 3.27 17.12
C ILE A 93 27.39 4.35 17.33
N ASP A 94 26.95 5.01 16.26
CA ASP A 94 25.91 6.03 16.33
C ASP A 94 24.58 5.44 16.84
N ILE A 95 24.15 4.31 16.26
CA ILE A 95 22.94 3.61 16.69
C ILE A 95 23.06 3.16 18.15
N LEU A 96 24.15 2.50 18.56
CA LEU A 96 24.31 2.02 19.92
C LEU A 96 24.29 3.17 20.93
N SER A 97 25.04 4.23 20.67
CA SER A 97 25.14 5.38 21.57
C SER A 97 23.81 6.14 21.71
N THR A 98 23.03 6.22 20.63
CA THR A 98 21.72 6.87 20.63
C THR A 98 20.64 5.99 21.27
N CYS A 99 20.53 4.74 20.84
CA CYS A 99 19.45 3.83 21.24
C CYS A 99 19.62 3.27 22.66
N LEU A 100 20.86 3.06 23.12
CA LEU A 100 21.16 2.52 24.45
C LEU A 100 21.59 3.61 25.44
N ASP A 101 21.33 4.89 25.13
CA ASP A 101 21.50 5.97 26.09
C ASP A 101 20.64 5.71 27.33
N LYS A 102 21.19 6.02 28.51
CA LYS A 102 20.56 5.76 29.81
C LYS A 102 19.20 6.45 29.99
N THR A 103 18.93 7.51 29.22
CA THR A 103 17.68 8.26 29.25
C THR A 103 16.62 7.72 28.27
N ARG A 104 16.99 6.78 27.38
CA ARG A 104 16.13 6.25 26.32
C ARG A 104 15.88 4.75 26.43
N ASP A 105 16.88 3.92 26.12
CA ASP A 105 16.92 2.44 26.20
C ASP A 105 15.57 1.69 26.27
N SER A 106 14.70 1.93 25.28
CA SER A 106 13.42 1.24 25.20
C SER A 106 13.59 -0.16 24.60
N ILE A 107 12.58 -1.02 24.74
CA ILE A 107 12.58 -2.33 24.07
C ILE A 107 12.72 -2.18 22.56
N ARG A 108 12.15 -1.12 22.00
CA ARG A 108 12.23 -0.84 20.56
C ARG A 108 13.64 -0.45 20.15
N ASP A 109 14.32 0.38 20.94
CA ASP A 109 15.70 0.76 20.70
C ASP A 109 16.63 -0.45 20.71
N ARG A 110 16.42 -1.38 21.65
CA ARG A 110 17.14 -2.65 21.68
C ARG A 110 16.86 -3.51 20.45
N VAL A 111 15.63 -3.52 19.94
CA VAL A 111 15.29 -4.20 18.68
C VAL A 111 15.99 -3.52 17.50
N THR A 112 16.04 -2.19 17.44
CA THR A 112 16.76 -1.42 16.41
C THR A 112 18.24 -1.78 16.41
N VAL A 113 18.89 -1.77 17.58
CA VAL A 113 20.30 -2.17 17.75
C VAL A 113 20.51 -3.62 17.31
N LYS A 114 19.62 -4.54 17.70
CA LYS A 114 19.69 -5.95 17.30
C LYS A 114 19.64 -6.10 15.79
N VAL A 115 18.73 -5.41 15.11
CA VAL A 115 18.59 -5.48 13.64
C VAL A 115 19.82 -4.89 12.96
N ALA A 116 20.29 -3.72 13.39
CA ALA A 116 21.50 -3.09 12.88
C ALA A 116 22.71 -4.02 13.00
N PHE A 117 22.88 -4.64 14.17
CA PHE A 117 23.98 -5.55 14.44
C PHE A 117 23.86 -6.86 13.66
N SER A 118 22.64 -7.37 13.41
CA SER A 118 22.42 -8.51 12.53
C SER A 118 22.94 -8.23 11.12
N LEU A 119 22.55 -7.08 10.54
CA LEU A 119 23.02 -6.68 9.21
C LEU A 119 24.54 -6.47 9.18
N PHE A 120 25.11 -5.92 10.26
CA PHE A 120 26.56 -5.77 10.42
C PHE A 120 27.30 -7.11 10.45
N LEU A 121 26.77 -8.12 11.15
CA LEU A 121 27.35 -9.46 11.15
C LEU A 121 27.26 -10.14 9.78
N LEU A 122 26.13 -10.02 9.09
CA LEU A 122 25.97 -10.57 7.73
C LEU A 122 26.99 -9.97 6.76
N TYR A 123 27.36 -8.70 6.96
CA TYR A 123 28.40 -8.04 6.17
C TYR A 123 29.82 -8.41 6.61
N THR A 124 30.12 -8.34 7.91
CA THR A 124 31.50 -8.50 8.44
C THR A 124 31.94 -9.94 8.65
N SER A 125 30.99 -10.87 8.78
CA SER A 125 31.24 -12.28 9.09
C SER A 125 30.54 -13.24 8.11
N GLY A 126 29.37 -12.88 7.59
CA GLY A 126 28.53 -13.81 6.81
C GLY A 126 27.78 -14.81 7.70
N GLY A 127 27.31 -15.92 7.12
CA GLY A 127 26.60 -16.96 7.86
C GLY A 127 25.15 -16.60 8.17
N TYR A 128 24.61 -17.17 9.25
CA TYR A 128 23.22 -16.98 9.69
C TYR A 128 23.16 -15.98 10.84
N THR A 129 22.19 -15.06 10.79
CA THR A 129 21.74 -14.33 11.97
C THR A 129 20.39 -14.88 12.43
N LEU A 130 20.23 -15.07 13.73
CA LEU A 130 19.09 -15.75 14.33
C LEU A 130 18.60 -15.00 15.58
N ASP A 131 17.29 -14.79 15.68
CA ASP A 131 16.67 -14.42 16.95
C ASP A 131 16.82 -15.55 17.99
N SER A 132 16.92 -15.19 19.27
CA SER A 132 17.11 -16.11 20.40
C SER A 132 15.99 -17.14 20.64
N ASN A 133 14.86 -17.01 19.95
CA ASN A 133 13.72 -17.95 19.96
C ASN A 133 13.58 -18.77 18.68
N ILE A 134 14.63 -18.85 17.88
CA ILE A 134 14.74 -19.84 16.81
C ILE A 134 15.35 -21.10 17.39
N MET A 135 14.64 -22.19 17.22
CA MET A 135 14.97 -23.51 17.74
C MET A 135 15.00 -24.53 16.60
N PRO A 136 15.74 -25.64 16.76
CA PRO A 136 15.57 -26.78 15.88
C PRO A 136 14.18 -27.41 16.12
N GLU A 137 13.53 -27.83 15.04
CA GLU A 137 12.33 -28.68 15.09
C GLU A 137 12.70 -30.17 15.24
N LEU A 138 13.92 -30.53 14.81
CA LEU A 138 14.42 -31.91 14.75
C LEU A 138 15.55 -32.12 15.77
N ASP A 139 15.70 -33.36 16.25
CA ASP A 139 16.78 -33.76 17.17
C ASP A 139 18.19 -33.57 16.58
N LYS A 140 18.29 -33.48 15.25
CA LYS A 140 19.54 -33.24 14.52
C LYS A 140 19.27 -32.22 13.41
N VAL A 141 20.03 -31.12 13.43
CA VAL A 141 19.97 -30.06 12.41
C VAL A 141 21.38 -29.74 11.92
N LYS A 142 21.50 -29.48 10.61
CA LYS A 142 22.70 -28.92 9.98
C LYS A 142 22.24 -27.84 9.02
N LEU A 143 22.68 -26.60 9.23
CA LEU A 143 22.32 -25.50 8.34
C LEU A 143 23.31 -25.42 7.18
N PRO A 144 22.83 -25.43 5.91
CA PRO A 144 23.69 -25.44 4.73
C PRO A 144 24.28 -24.06 4.45
N SER A 145 25.33 -24.02 3.65
CA SER A 145 25.78 -22.78 2.99
C SER A 145 25.01 -22.60 1.69
N TYR A 146 24.61 -21.36 1.41
CA TYR A 146 24.08 -20.94 0.12
C TYR A 146 25.04 -19.99 -0.59
N SER A 147 24.92 -19.89 -1.92
CA SER A 147 25.68 -18.94 -2.74
C SER A 147 25.06 -17.53 -2.78
N THR A 148 23.79 -17.42 -2.40
CA THR A 148 22.97 -16.20 -2.45
C THR A 148 22.50 -15.80 -1.05
N PHE A 149 22.09 -14.54 -0.90
CA PHE A 149 21.47 -14.05 0.33
C PHE A 149 20.10 -14.71 0.51
N HIS A 150 19.70 -15.04 1.74
CA HIS A 150 18.40 -15.64 2.00
C HIS A 150 17.63 -14.94 3.12
N ALA A 151 16.31 -14.91 2.98
CA ALA A 151 15.38 -14.42 4.00
C ALA A 151 14.08 -15.24 4.01
N PRO A 152 13.40 -15.37 5.15
CA PRO A 152 12.08 -15.97 5.24
C PRO A 152 11.00 -15.07 4.63
N ALA A 153 10.02 -15.67 3.97
CA ALA A 153 8.88 -14.97 3.37
C ALA A 153 7.58 -15.77 3.50
N PHE A 154 6.43 -15.12 3.68
CA PHE A 154 5.13 -15.81 3.76
C PHE A 154 4.61 -16.36 2.44
N THR A 155 5.21 -15.93 1.33
CA THR A 155 4.84 -16.28 -0.04
C THR A 155 6.11 -16.37 -0.89
N ASP A 156 6.07 -17.18 -1.94
CA ASP A 156 7.14 -17.35 -2.93
C ASP A 156 7.29 -16.12 -3.85
N ASN A 157 6.23 -15.33 -3.99
CA ASN A 157 6.23 -14.07 -4.71
C ASN A 157 5.74 -12.95 -3.78
N PRO A 158 6.57 -12.47 -2.85
CA PRO A 158 6.19 -11.40 -1.96
C PRO A 158 5.91 -10.15 -2.81
N VAL A 159 4.72 -9.57 -2.64
CA VAL A 159 4.20 -8.39 -3.37
C VAL A 159 4.25 -7.14 -2.48
N HIS A 160 4.26 -7.34 -1.16
CA HIS A 160 4.38 -6.30 -0.16
C HIS A 160 5.62 -6.50 0.72
N PRO A 161 6.23 -5.41 1.23
CA PRO A 161 7.36 -5.52 2.15
C PRO A 161 7.05 -6.40 3.38
N GLY A 162 5.81 -6.34 3.90
CA GLY A 162 5.36 -7.15 5.03
C GLY A 162 5.25 -8.66 4.76
N ASP A 163 5.46 -9.09 3.52
CA ASP A 163 5.55 -10.51 3.19
C ASP A 163 6.92 -11.11 3.55
N LEU A 164 7.93 -10.27 3.85
CA LEU A 164 9.28 -10.65 4.25
C LEU A 164 9.47 -10.55 5.77
N GLU A 165 10.27 -11.46 6.31
CA GLU A 165 10.58 -11.55 7.73
C GLU A 165 12.10 -11.42 7.99
N PHE A 166 12.49 -10.94 9.17
CA PHE A 166 13.88 -10.58 9.51
C PHE A 166 14.38 -11.22 10.80
N TRP A 167 13.63 -12.15 11.39
CA TRP A 167 14.09 -12.90 12.57
C TRP A 167 15.21 -13.88 12.23
N MET A 168 15.41 -14.20 10.95
CA MET A 168 16.52 -14.99 10.43
C MET A 168 16.94 -14.47 9.07
N LEU A 169 18.24 -14.39 8.82
CA LEU A 169 18.82 -14.01 7.52
C LEU A 169 20.11 -14.79 7.29
N TYR A 170 20.48 -15.02 6.03
CA TYR A 170 21.76 -15.62 5.66
C TYR A 170 22.50 -14.80 4.61
N SER A 171 23.83 -14.72 4.76
CA SER A 171 24.76 -14.12 3.82
C SER A 171 25.90 -15.09 3.48
N PRO A 172 26.26 -15.24 2.19
CA PRO A 172 27.19 -16.27 1.74
C PRO A 172 28.65 -16.05 2.18
N ALA A 173 29.07 -14.81 2.40
CA ALA A 173 30.46 -14.51 2.73
C ALA A 173 30.62 -13.15 3.41
N LYS A 174 31.70 -13.01 4.17
CA LYS A 174 32.24 -11.71 4.59
C LYS A 174 32.45 -10.78 3.38
N GLY A 175 32.10 -9.51 3.53
CA GLY A 175 32.22 -8.49 2.49
C GLY A 175 31.10 -8.56 1.43
N ASN A 176 30.03 -9.32 1.68
CA ASN A 176 28.93 -9.44 0.73
C ASN A 176 28.27 -8.07 0.45
N ILE A 177 28.23 -7.69 -0.84
CA ILE A 177 27.75 -6.37 -1.30
C ILE A 177 26.28 -6.16 -0.97
N GLN A 178 25.45 -7.21 -1.04
CA GLN A 178 24.04 -7.11 -0.66
C GLN A 178 23.89 -6.78 0.84
N SER A 179 24.65 -7.45 1.70
CA SER A 179 24.63 -7.20 3.15
C SER A 179 25.06 -5.77 3.49
N LYS A 180 26.11 -5.26 2.83
CA LYS A 180 26.51 -3.85 2.94
C LYS A 180 25.38 -2.90 2.53
N ALA A 181 24.78 -3.15 1.37
CA ALA A 181 23.70 -2.32 0.84
C ALA A 181 22.44 -2.33 1.72
N LEU A 182 22.17 -3.42 2.45
CA LEU A 182 21.12 -3.47 3.47
C LEU A 182 21.46 -2.56 4.64
N LEU A 183 22.66 -2.68 5.19
CA LEU A 183 23.09 -1.90 6.33
C LEU A 183 23.12 -0.40 6.00
N ASP A 184 23.66 0.00 4.85
CA ASP A 184 23.68 1.39 4.38
C ASP A 184 22.27 1.99 4.30
N LYS A 185 21.31 1.21 3.77
CA LYS A 185 19.92 1.66 3.63
C LYS A 185 19.19 1.68 4.98
N PHE A 186 19.44 0.68 5.83
CA PHE A 186 18.90 0.63 7.17
C PHE A 186 19.32 1.86 7.95
N TYR A 187 20.61 2.18 7.96
CA TYR A 187 21.15 3.35 8.66
C TYR A 187 20.55 4.66 8.14
N LYS A 188 20.46 4.85 6.81
CA LYS A 188 19.80 6.03 6.22
C LYS A 188 18.33 6.16 6.64
N LYS A 189 17.61 5.05 6.73
CA LYS A 189 16.20 5.04 7.16
C LYS A 189 16.05 5.25 8.66
N TRP A 190 16.97 4.72 9.44
CA TRP A 190 17.05 4.99 10.86
C TRP A 190 17.32 6.47 11.14
N LEU A 191 18.27 7.12 10.46
CA LEU A 191 18.48 8.57 10.58
C LEU A 191 17.20 9.39 10.33
N GLN A 192 16.43 9.02 9.31
CA GLN A 192 15.12 9.66 9.05
C GLN A 192 14.11 9.42 10.19
N SER A 193 14.10 8.21 10.75
CA SER A 193 13.29 7.84 11.92
C SER A 193 13.70 8.64 13.16
N GLU A 194 15.00 8.82 13.37
CA GLU A 194 15.56 9.56 14.49
C GLU A 194 15.27 11.06 14.40
N ASP A 195 15.40 11.67 13.21
CA ASP A 195 15.03 13.06 13.00
C ASP A 195 13.54 13.27 13.30
N TYR A 196 12.69 12.34 12.84
CA TYR A 196 11.27 12.35 13.15
C TYR A 196 11.00 12.17 14.65
N HIS A 197 11.70 11.24 15.32
CA HIS A 197 11.59 11.04 16.76
C HIS A 197 12.02 12.29 17.54
N ARG A 198 13.05 13.02 17.10
CA ARG A 198 13.47 14.29 17.71
C ARG A 198 12.41 15.38 17.56
N GLU A 199 11.72 15.41 16.42
CA GLU A 199 10.69 16.42 16.13
C GLU A 199 9.35 16.13 16.84
N TYR A 200 8.97 14.85 16.96
CA TYR A 200 7.63 14.44 17.39
C TYR A 200 7.57 13.58 18.67
N GLY A 201 8.72 13.18 19.25
CA GLY A 201 8.81 12.39 20.48
C GLY A 201 8.34 10.93 20.35
N GLU A 202 7.85 10.36 21.45
CA GLU A 202 7.47 8.93 21.56
C GLU A 202 6.33 8.49 20.62
N ASP A 203 5.61 9.41 19.98
CA ASP A 203 4.53 9.08 19.03
C ASP A 203 5.06 8.56 17.66
N ALA A 204 6.39 8.56 17.46
CA ALA A 204 7.11 8.09 16.26
C ALA A 204 7.15 6.54 16.07
N ILE A 205 6.21 5.79 16.67
CA ILE A 205 6.18 4.32 16.76
C ILE A 205 6.07 3.60 15.40
N TYR A 206 5.94 4.28 14.26
CA TYR A 206 5.73 3.59 12.97
C TYR A 206 6.96 3.43 12.06
N TYR A 207 8.11 4.07 12.36
CA TYR A 207 9.22 4.12 11.38
C TYR A 207 10.26 2.98 11.42
N ASP A 208 10.57 2.37 12.57
CA ASP A 208 11.75 1.47 12.68
C ASP A 208 11.56 0.09 12.03
N LEU A 209 10.35 -0.47 12.07
CA LEU A 209 10.07 -1.76 11.40
C LEU A 209 10.10 -1.61 9.87
N ALA A 210 9.58 -0.48 9.37
CA ALA A 210 9.65 -0.14 7.95
C ALA A 210 11.10 0.12 7.49
N ALA A 211 11.94 0.69 8.36
CA ALA A 211 13.37 0.91 8.10
C ALA A 211 14.15 -0.40 7.91
N ALA A 212 13.75 -1.50 8.57
CA ALA A 212 14.36 -2.83 8.41
C ALA A 212 13.84 -3.61 7.20
N ILE A 213 12.53 -3.56 6.95
CA ILE A 213 11.87 -4.38 5.94
C ILE A 213 12.06 -3.82 4.51
N MET A 214 12.02 -2.49 4.36
CA MET A 214 12.12 -1.83 3.05
C MET A 214 13.46 -2.05 2.32
N PRO A 215 14.62 -2.04 3.00
CA PRO A 215 15.89 -2.39 2.37
C PRO A 215 15.93 -3.82 1.82
N ILE A 216 15.45 -4.80 2.58
CA ILE A 216 15.42 -6.23 2.20
C ILE A 216 14.52 -6.41 0.98
N TRP A 217 13.34 -5.80 1.02
CA TRP A 217 12.41 -5.76 -0.12
C TRP A 217 13.06 -5.25 -1.42
N LYS A 218 13.90 -4.21 -1.32
CA LYS A 218 14.60 -3.68 -2.49
C LYS A 218 15.66 -4.65 -3.03
N ILE A 219 16.35 -5.41 -2.17
CA ILE A 219 17.31 -6.43 -2.62
C ILE A 219 16.60 -7.61 -3.27
N PHE A 220 15.48 -8.06 -2.69
CA PHE A 220 14.62 -9.05 -3.30
C PHE A 220 14.27 -8.68 -4.76
N ARG A 221 13.76 -7.46 -4.96
CA ARG A 221 13.40 -6.93 -6.29
C ARG A 221 14.56 -6.86 -7.28
N GLN A 222 15.81 -6.85 -6.80
CA GLN A 222 17.01 -6.80 -7.64
C GLN A 222 17.55 -8.20 -7.99
N GLY A 223 16.86 -9.28 -7.59
CA GLY A 223 17.21 -10.66 -7.95
C GLY A 223 18.42 -11.23 -7.20
N GLY A 224 18.86 -10.59 -6.11
CA GLY A 224 20.04 -10.99 -5.34
C GLY A 224 19.75 -11.81 -4.09
N MET A 225 18.51 -12.29 -3.92
CA MET A 225 18.03 -12.96 -2.71
C MET A 225 17.08 -14.11 -3.06
N GLU A 226 17.28 -15.24 -2.39
CA GLU A 226 16.37 -16.39 -2.40
C GLU A 226 15.51 -16.41 -1.12
N LEU A 227 14.36 -17.08 -1.19
CA LEU A 227 13.35 -17.04 -0.14
C LEU A 227 13.15 -18.41 0.49
N TRP A 228 13.15 -18.46 1.82
CA TRP A 228 12.56 -19.58 2.54
C TRP A 228 11.08 -19.31 2.74
N VAL A 229 10.25 -19.95 1.91
CA VAL A 229 8.80 -19.78 1.98
C VAL A 229 8.27 -20.48 3.22
N VAL A 230 7.67 -19.68 4.11
CA VAL A 230 7.05 -20.14 5.35
C VAL A 230 5.53 -20.05 5.22
N PRO A 231 4.78 -21.10 5.58
CA PRO A 231 3.32 -21.05 5.50
C PRO A 231 2.76 -19.98 6.45
N ASN A 232 1.65 -19.37 6.05
CA ASN A 232 0.98 -18.34 6.82
C ASN A 232 0.63 -18.83 8.25
N LEU A 233 0.63 -17.90 9.21
CA LEU A 233 0.52 -18.16 10.64
C LEU A 233 -0.86 -18.72 11.03
N GLU A 234 -0.98 -20.04 11.14
CA GLU A 234 -2.11 -20.68 11.84
C GLU A 234 -1.87 -20.80 13.37
N SER A 235 -0.63 -20.62 13.84
CA SER A 235 -0.21 -20.81 15.23
C SER A 235 0.71 -19.69 15.76
N ASN A 236 1.14 -19.75 17.03
CA ASN A 236 2.18 -18.86 17.59
C ASN A 236 3.61 -19.24 17.15
N SER A 237 3.74 -20.08 16.14
CA SER A 237 5.03 -20.53 15.63
C SER A 237 5.06 -20.59 14.10
N ILE A 238 6.23 -20.34 13.53
CA ILE A 238 6.51 -20.49 12.10
C ILE A 238 7.61 -21.52 11.93
N LYS A 239 7.45 -22.38 10.92
CA LYS A 239 8.42 -23.44 10.61
C LYS A 239 9.09 -23.17 9.27
N VAL A 240 10.42 -23.23 9.24
CA VAL A 240 11.19 -23.33 8.00
C VAL A 240 11.48 -24.81 7.78
N LYS A 241 10.53 -25.51 7.14
CA LYS A 241 10.58 -26.97 7.01
C LYS A 241 11.85 -27.47 6.34
N GLU A 242 12.34 -26.76 5.32
CA GLU A 242 13.57 -27.10 4.60
C GLU A 242 14.79 -27.17 5.52
N LEU A 243 14.83 -26.29 6.53
CA LEU A 243 15.95 -26.19 7.47
C LEU A 243 15.72 -26.93 8.79
N GLY A 244 14.52 -27.49 8.99
CA GLY A 244 14.12 -28.08 10.26
C GLY A 244 14.18 -27.07 11.41
N LEU A 245 13.77 -25.82 11.16
CA LEU A 245 13.78 -24.75 12.16
C LEU A 245 12.36 -24.30 12.51
N ILE A 246 12.18 -23.89 13.77
CA ILE A 246 10.95 -23.30 14.27
C ILE A 246 11.23 -21.97 14.99
N LYS A 247 10.42 -20.96 14.69
CA LYS A 247 10.41 -19.65 15.34
C LYS A 247 9.17 -19.56 16.21
N TYR A 248 9.33 -19.32 17.51
CA TYR A 248 8.22 -19.04 18.41
C TYR A 248 7.99 -17.54 18.57
N TYR A 249 6.81 -17.05 18.22
CA TYR A 249 6.44 -15.64 18.41
C TYR A 249 5.99 -15.43 19.86
N SER A 250 6.90 -14.88 20.67
CA SER A 250 6.64 -14.51 22.06
C SER A 250 6.18 -13.06 22.24
N ASN A 251 6.21 -12.22 21.19
CA ASN A 251 5.85 -10.79 21.24
C ASN A 251 5.32 -10.25 19.89
N THR A 252 4.79 -9.03 19.93
CA THR A 252 3.97 -8.21 18.99
C THR A 252 4.33 -8.14 17.50
N HIS A 253 5.23 -8.95 16.96
CA HIS A 253 5.57 -8.95 15.53
C HIS A 253 4.55 -9.65 14.63
N LYS A 254 3.37 -10.04 15.17
CA LYS A 254 2.31 -10.58 14.32
C LYS A 254 1.71 -9.43 13.51
N TYR A 255 2.14 -9.30 12.26
CA TYR A 255 1.57 -8.37 11.27
C TYR A 255 0.06 -8.56 11.10
N GLN A 256 -0.53 -9.69 11.54
CA GLN A 256 -1.96 -9.97 11.41
C GLN A 256 -2.74 -10.50 12.64
N SER A 257 -2.17 -10.72 13.83
CA SER A 257 -3.01 -11.25 14.93
C SER A 257 -3.72 -10.20 15.76
N ARG A 258 -5.00 -10.04 15.44
CA ARG A 258 -6.03 -9.87 16.47
C ARG A 258 -6.60 -11.21 16.96
N LYS A 259 -6.00 -12.36 16.58
CA LYS A 259 -6.53 -13.70 16.93
C LYS A 259 -5.50 -14.54 17.71
N LEU A 260 -5.94 -14.89 18.93
CA LEU A 260 -5.47 -15.92 19.87
C LEU A 260 -4.07 -15.76 20.50
N TYR A 261 -4.05 -15.61 21.83
CA TYR A 261 -2.87 -15.57 22.71
C TYR A 261 -2.96 -16.64 23.81
N ASN A 262 -1.80 -17.20 24.20
CA ASN A 262 -1.65 -18.16 25.30
C ASN A 262 -1.03 -17.44 26.53
N PRO A 263 -1.68 -17.45 27.71
CA PRO A 263 -1.41 -16.54 28.83
C PRO A 263 -0.27 -16.94 29.79
N SER A 264 0.43 -18.04 29.57
CA SER A 264 1.50 -18.49 30.48
C SER A 264 2.78 -17.63 30.47
N LEU A 265 2.85 -16.60 29.62
CA LEU A 265 4.11 -15.93 29.25
C LEU A 265 4.21 -14.42 29.58
N PHE A 266 3.19 -13.80 30.18
CA PHE A 266 3.07 -12.31 30.11
C PHE A 266 2.82 -11.51 31.39
N ILE A 267 2.75 -12.10 32.58
CA ILE A 267 2.26 -11.33 33.76
C ILE A 267 3.33 -10.43 34.41
N HIS A 268 4.59 -10.49 33.99
CA HIS A 268 5.62 -9.62 34.57
C HIS A 268 6.37 -8.79 33.51
N LYS A 269 6.04 -7.49 33.51
CA LYS A 269 6.48 -6.40 32.63
C LYS A 269 5.84 -6.38 31.24
N GLN A 270 4.71 -5.68 31.12
CA GLN A 270 4.55 -4.46 30.30
C GLN A 270 3.39 -3.63 30.85
N GLY A 271 3.37 -2.33 30.53
CA GLY A 271 2.57 -1.30 31.19
C GLY A 271 1.12 -1.67 31.49
N LYS A 272 0.57 -1.01 32.53
CA LYS A 272 -0.78 -1.19 33.10
C LYS A 272 -1.92 -1.32 32.06
N GLY A 273 -1.72 -0.98 30.79
CA GLY A 273 -2.70 -1.12 29.71
C GLY A 273 -2.88 -2.51 29.07
N ARG A 274 -1.90 -3.44 29.13
CA ARG A 274 -2.07 -4.79 28.51
C ARG A 274 -2.73 -5.83 29.43
N VAL A 275 -2.28 -5.92 30.69
CA VAL A 275 -2.94 -6.74 31.73
C VAL A 275 -4.39 -6.29 31.92
N MET A 276 -4.64 -4.98 31.78
CA MET A 276 -5.97 -4.38 31.73
C MET A 276 -6.86 -5.00 30.65
N HIS A 277 -6.38 -5.09 29.41
CA HIS A 277 -7.17 -5.61 28.29
C HIS A 277 -7.47 -7.11 28.42
N GLU A 278 -6.51 -7.90 28.89
CA GLU A 278 -6.68 -9.35 29.07
C GLU A 278 -7.65 -9.70 30.19
N LEU A 279 -7.57 -9.01 31.33
CA LEU A 279 -8.53 -9.17 32.42
C LEU A 279 -9.97 -8.88 31.99
N PHE A 280 -10.17 -7.84 31.17
CA PHE A 280 -11.48 -7.47 30.65
C PHE A 280 -12.02 -8.43 29.58
N LEU A 281 -11.16 -9.01 28.75
CA LEU A 281 -11.57 -10.05 27.81
C LEU A 281 -11.92 -11.35 28.53
N ALA A 282 -11.11 -11.74 29.53
CA ALA A 282 -11.37 -12.93 30.32
C ALA A 282 -12.69 -12.84 31.09
N ALA A 283 -13.05 -11.65 31.59
CA ALA A 283 -14.34 -11.40 32.22
C ALA A 283 -15.55 -11.55 31.27
N GLN A 284 -15.36 -11.36 29.96
CA GLN A 284 -16.40 -11.58 28.93
C GLN A 284 -16.57 -13.05 28.57
N SER A 285 -15.53 -13.86 28.77
CA SER A 285 -15.51 -15.26 28.34
C SER A 285 -16.30 -16.15 29.30
N PRO A 286 -17.22 -17.00 28.81
CA PRO A 286 -17.91 -17.97 29.66
C PRO A 286 -16.95 -19.02 30.27
N ASP A 287 -15.80 -19.26 29.62
CA ASP A 287 -14.72 -20.04 30.23
C ASP A 287 -13.91 -19.16 31.20
N THR A 288 -14.06 -19.46 32.49
CA THR A 288 -13.43 -18.73 33.59
C THR A 288 -12.02 -19.22 33.95
N THR A 289 -11.52 -20.27 33.32
CA THR A 289 -10.18 -20.84 33.59
C THR A 289 -9.09 -19.79 33.38
N TRP A 290 -9.23 -18.99 32.33
CA TRP A 290 -8.32 -17.89 32.01
C TRP A 290 -8.41 -16.75 33.04
N LEU A 291 -9.63 -16.35 33.41
CA LEU A 291 -9.87 -15.30 34.41
C LEU A 291 -9.30 -15.68 35.78
N LYS A 292 -9.51 -16.93 36.20
CA LYS A 292 -8.97 -17.48 37.45
C LYS A 292 -7.45 -17.42 37.48
N SER A 293 -6.80 -17.81 36.37
CA SER A 293 -5.35 -17.76 36.24
C SER A 293 -4.83 -16.32 36.40
N LEU A 294 -5.45 -15.34 35.73
CA LEU A 294 -5.06 -13.93 35.83
C LEU A 294 -5.17 -13.39 37.28
N ILE A 295 -6.22 -13.77 38.00
CA ILE A 295 -6.41 -13.42 39.41
C ILE A 295 -5.31 -14.04 40.29
N GLU A 296 -5.04 -15.34 40.11
CA GLU A 296 -4.00 -16.07 40.87
C GLU A 296 -2.60 -15.46 40.69
N TYR A 297 -2.32 -14.91 39.50
CA TYR A 297 -1.07 -14.20 39.20
C TYR A 297 -1.08 -12.71 39.59
N GLY A 298 -2.08 -12.24 40.35
CA GLY A 298 -2.11 -10.92 40.96
C GLY A 298 -2.63 -9.80 40.07
N ALA A 299 -3.48 -10.09 39.08
CA ALA A 299 -4.18 -9.05 38.33
C ALA A 299 -5.04 -8.16 39.25
N ASP A 300 -4.96 -6.85 39.08
CA ASP A 300 -5.81 -5.89 39.82
C ASP A 300 -7.26 -5.97 39.31
N VAL A 301 -8.10 -6.68 40.06
CA VAL A 301 -9.54 -6.89 39.76
C VAL A 301 -10.36 -5.60 39.76
N ASN A 302 -9.86 -4.53 40.39
CA ASN A 302 -10.51 -3.23 40.49
C ASN A 302 -10.00 -2.21 39.46
N MET A 303 -9.12 -2.66 38.55
CA MET A 303 -8.59 -1.82 37.50
C MET A 303 -9.69 -1.27 36.59
N ARG A 304 -9.63 0.04 36.32
CA ARG A 304 -10.65 0.79 35.57
C ARG A 304 -10.16 1.19 34.18
N ILE A 305 -11.04 1.05 33.20
CA ILE A 305 -10.81 1.50 31.83
C ILE A 305 -10.64 3.02 31.80
N ARG A 306 -9.52 3.52 31.27
CA ARG A 306 -9.25 4.97 31.24
C ARG A 306 -10.00 5.71 30.15
N LYS A 307 -10.25 5.06 29.02
CA LYS A 307 -10.90 5.61 27.81
C LYS A 307 -11.82 4.55 27.24
N THR A 308 -13.00 4.95 26.76
CA THR A 308 -13.94 4.06 26.07
C THR A 308 -13.22 3.30 24.95
N THR A 309 -13.41 2.00 24.87
CA THR A 309 -12.88 1.13 23.82
C THR A 309 -14.03 0.54 22.99
N PRO A 310 -13.78 -0.11 21.85
CA PRO A 310 -14.84 -0.80 21.11
C PRO A 310 -15.57 -1.88 21.91
N TYR A 311 -15.00 -2.36 23.01
CA TYR A 311 -15.50 -3.50 23.78
C TYR A 311 -15.91 -3.14 25.21
N SER A 312 -15.76 -1.87 25.61
CA SER A 312 -15.98 -1.45 26.99
C SER A 312 -16.12 0.07 27.15
N TYR A 313 -16.77 0.49 28.22
CA TYR A 313 -17.02 1.88 28.52
C TYR A 313 -16.00 2.49 29.48
N LYS A 314 -15.92 3.82 29.48
CA LYS A 314 -14.98 4.54 30.34
C LYS A 314 -15.28 4.20 31.80
N HIS A 315 -14.23 3.90 32.55
CA HIS A 315 -14.25 3.54 33.97
C HIS A 315 -14.88 2.19 34.34
N GLU A 316 -15.26 1.37 33.37
CA GLU A 316 -15.63 -0.02 33.66
C GLU A 316 -14.47 -0.80 34.26
N THR A 317 -14.82 -1.75 35.12
CA THR A 317 -13.94 -2.78 35.68
C THR A 317 -14.27 -4.14 35.05
N ALA A 318 -13.45 -5.16 35.33
CA ALA A 318 -13.73 -6.52 34.92
C ALA A 318 -15.11 -7.00 35.43
N LEU A 319 -15.51 -6.56 36.63
CA LEU A 319 -16.81 -6.91 37.21
C LEU A 319 -17.98 -6.28 36.45
N HIS A 320 -17.89 -5.01 36.02
CA HIS A 320 -18.91 -4.39 35.17
C HIS A 320 -19.13 -5.18 33.88
N ILE A 321 -18.02 -5.64 33.29
CA ILE A 321 -18.02 -6.38 32.04
C ILE A 321 -18.61 -7.78 32.23
N ALA A 322 -18.24 -8.51 33.29
CA ALA A 322 -18.81 -9.82 33.59
C ALA A 322 -20.35 -9.73 33.78
N VAL A 323 -20.80 -8.73 34.54
CA VAL A 323 -22.24 -8.51 34.81
C VAL A 323 -22.99 -8.10 33.54
N SER A 324 -22.47 -7.14 32.77
CA SER A 324 -23.11 -6.69 31.53
C SER A 324 -23.24 -7.82 30.51
N ARG A 325 -22.31 -8.80 30.52
CA ARG A 325 -22.37 -10.00 29.68
C ARG A 325 -23.19 -11.16 30.24
N GLY A 326 -23.72 -11.06 31.46
CA GLY A 326 -24.49 -12.15 32.08
C GLY A 326 -23.62 -13.31 32.59
N ASN A 327 -22.31 -13.09 32.73
CA ASN A 327 -21.35 -14.13 33.07
C ASN A 327 -21.25 -14.30 34.60
N VAL A 328 -22.24 -15.00 35.16
CA VAL A 328 -22.35 -15.26 36.60
C VAL A 328 -21.08 -15.91 37.18
N PRO A 329 -20.49 -16.96 36.58
CA PRO A 329 -19.26 -17.57 37.10
C PRO A 329 -18.07 -16.61 37.17
N ALA A 330 -17.88 -15.75 36.16
CA ALA A 330 -16.80 -14.77 36.16
C ALA A 330 -17.00 -13.69 37.22
N ALA A 331 -18.24 -13.21 37.40
CA ALA A 331 -18.55 -12.21 38.41
C ALA A 331 -18.32 -12.74 39.83
N ILE A 332 -18.68 -14.00 40.10
CA ILE A 332 -18.41 -14.67 41.39
C ILE A 332 -16.90 -14.70 41.65
N LEU A 333 -16.09 -15.18 40.69
CA LEU A 333 -14.64 -15.25 40.85
C LEU A 333 -14.00 -13.87 41.09
N LEU A 334 -14.50 -12.83 40.42
CA LEU A 334 -14.03 -11.46 40.62
C LEU A 334 -14.41 -10.92 42.01
N LEU A 335 -15.62 -11.19 42.49
CA LEU A 335 -16.07 -10.79 43.82
C LEU A 335 -15.29 -11.52 44.92
N GLU A 336 -15.08 -12.83 44.78
CA GLU A 336 -14.24 -13.64 45.68
C GLU A 336 -12.80 -13.12 45.73
N ALA A 337 -12.30 -12.60 44.62
CA ALA A 337 -10.98 -11.97 44.50
C ALA A 337 -10.93 -10.52 45.00
N GLY A 338 -12.02 -9.97 45.55
CA GLY A 338 -12.07 -8.62 46.12
C GLY A 338 -12.43 -7.50 45.15
N ALA A 339 -13.10 -7.80 44.03
CA ALA A 339 -13.64 -6.76 43.16
C ALA A 339 -14.73 -5.95 43.89
N ASN A 340 -14.62 -4.62 43.83
CA ASN A 340 -15.54 -3.68 44.43
C ASN A 340 -16.74 -3.46 43.49
N PRO A 341 -17.96 -3.88 43.88
CA PRO A 341 -19.15 -3.76 43.05
C PRO A 341 -19.69 -2.33 42.97
N ASP A 342 -19.19 -1.41 43.80
CA ASP A 342 -19.67 -0.01 43.93
C ASP A 342 -18.84 1.01 43.16
N LEU A 343 -17.85 0.57 42.40
CA LEU A 343 -17.12 1.45 41.49
C LEU A 343 -18.05 1.92 40.37
N LEU A 344 -18.02 3.21 40.04
CA LEU A 344 -18.84 3.79 38.97
C LEU A 344 -18.17 3.65 37.60
N ALA A 345 -18.91 3.14 36.62
CA ALA A 345 -18.58 3.21 35.20
C ALA A 345 -19.46 4.24 34.48
N ILE A 346 -18.97 4.81 33.38
CA ILE A 346 -19.69 5.81 32.57
C ILE A 346 -20.11 5.17 31.24
N TYR A 347 -21.42 4.93 31.10
CA TYR A 347 -22.08 4.37 29.92
C TYR A 347 -22.43 5.46 28.89
N PRO A 348 -22.86 5.09 27.66
CA PRO A 348 -23.29 6.06 26.65
C PRO A 348 -24.38 6.98 27.19
N GLY A 349 -24.27 8.28 26.90
CA GLY A 349 -25.16 9.30 27.46
C GLY A 349 -24.79 9.75 28.88
N GLY A 350 -23.54 9.56 29.32
CA GLY A 350 -23.08 10.06 30.62
C GLY A 350 -23.60 9.29 31.83
N ILE A 351 -24.45 8.28 31.62
CA ILE A 351 -25.08 7.47 32.65
C ILE A 351 -23.99 6.78 33.49
N LYS A 352 -24.02 7.04 34.80
CA LYS A 352 -23.12 6.39 35.76
C LYS A 352 -23.84 5.23 36.41
N LYS A 353 -23.33 4.01 36.24
CA LYS A 353 -23.83 2.81 36.94
C LYS A 353 -22.68 2.09 37.63
N THR A 354 -22.98 1.49 38.77
CA THR A 354 -22.09 0.53 39.43
C THR A 354 -22.30 -0.87 38.86
N ALA A 355 -21.37 -1.78 39.12
CA ALA A 355 -21.57 -3.19 38.78
C ALA A 355 -22.73 -3.79 39.59
N ARG A 356 -22.96 -3.31 40.82
CA ARG A 356 -24.11 -3.69 41.64
C ARG A 356 -25.44 -3.27 40.98
N ASP A 357 -25.53 -2.05 40.46
CA ASP A 357 -26.75 -1.59 39.75
C ASP A 357 -27.06 -2.49 38.55
N LEU A 358 -26.02 -2.88 37.79
CA LEU A 358 -26.18 -3.80 36.66
C LEU A 358 -26.59 -5.22 37.06
N MET A 359 -26.20 -5.67 38.26
CA MET A 359 -26.62 -6.97 38.79
C MET A 359 -28.11 -6.94 39.15
N TYR A 360 -28.62 -5.82 39.70
CA TYR A 360 -30.06 -5.67 39.99
C TYR A 360 -30.93 -5.68 38.72
N ASP A 361 -30.39 -5.18 37.61
CA ASP A 361 -31.07 -5.19 36.31
C ASP A 361 -31.18 -6.60 35.69
N LYS A 362 -30.59 -7.63 36.31
CA LYS A 362 -30.44 -8.97 35.73
C LYS A 362 -30.83 -10.11 36.70
N PRO A 363 -31.88 -10.90 36.40
CA PRO A 363 -32.39 -11.92 37.32
C PRO A 363 -31.39 -13.03 37.65
N GLU A 364 -30.47 -13.34 36.73
CA GLU A 364 -29.42 -14.36 36.90
C GLU A 364 -28.39 -14.02 38.00
N PHE A 365 -28.32 -12.77 38.47
CA PHE A 365 -27.44 -12.33 39.56
C PHE A 365 -28.13 -12.27 40.94
N SER A 366 -29.40 -12.68 41.03
CA SER A 366 -30.18 -12.62 42.28
C SER A 366 -29.54 -13.35 43.47
N GLU A 367 -28.94 -14.52 43.25
CA GLU A 367 -28.21 -15.26 44.30
C GLU A 367 -26.85 -14.61 44.64
N VAL A 368 -26.18 -14.00 43.64
CA VAL A 368 -24.92 -13.29 43.85
C VAL A 368 -25.14 -12.04 44.72
N LEU A 369 -26.23 -11.31 44.48
CA LEU A 369 -26.61 -10.12 45.24
C LEU A 369 -26.89 -10.42 46.72
N LYS A 370 -27.37 -11.62 47.05
CA LYS A 370 -27.59 -12.04 48.46
C LYS A 370 -26.28 -12.21 49.23
N GLY A 371 -25.16 -12.46 48.54
CA GLY A 371 -23.84 -12.67 49.14
C GLY A 371 -22.98 -11.42 49.29
N ILE A 372 -23.36 -10.28 48.67
CA ILE A 372 -22.62 -9.02 48.74
C ILE A 372 -23.16 -8.19 49.90
N ASN A 373 -22.36 -7.95 50.95
CA ASN A 373 -22.76 -7.10 52.08
C ASN A 373 -23.16 -5.69 51.60
N VAL A 374 -24.37 -5.27 51.97
CA VAL A 374 -25.06 -4.07 51.47
C VAL A 374 -24.53 -2.82 52.16
N THR A 375 -23.93 -1.90 51.41
CA THR A 375 -23.87 -0.48 51.77
C THR A 375 -24.65 0.32 50.73
N SER A 376 -25.71 1.00 51.16
CA SER A 376 -26.71 1.64 50.29
C SER A 376 -26.16 2.81 49.46
N PRO A 377 -26.68 3.03 48.24
CA PRO A 377 -26.25 4.13 47.37
C PRO A 377 -27.00 5.42 47.70
N SER A 378 -26.37 6.31 48.46
CA SER A 378 -26.70 7.73 48.49
C SER A 378 -25.46 8.49 48.93
N ASP A 379 -24.91 9.31 48.03
CA ASP A 379 -24.03 10.48 48.26
C ASP A 379 -22.82 10.51 47.32
N VAL A 380 -23.04 10.75 46.01
CA VAL A 380 -22.22 11.67 45.21
C VAL A 380 -23.05 12.13 44.00
N VAL A 381 -23.68 13.30 44.09
CA VAL A 381 -24.21 14.03 42.93
C VAL A 381 -23.39 15.31 42.76
N GLU A 382 -22.59 15.39 41.70
CA GLU A 382 -22.15 16.66 41.14
C GLU A 382 -22.87 16.88 39.81
N LYS A 383 -23.46 18.07 39.69
CA LYS A 383 -24.30 18.56 38.59
C LYS A 383 -23.45 19.06 37.43
N GLU A 384 -23.86 18.76 36.21
CA GLU A 384 -23.66 19.63 35.03
C GLU A 384 -24.81 19.39 34.03
N ASP A 385 -25.28 20.47 33.42
CA ASP A 385 -26.59 20.61 32.75
C ASP A 385 -26.79 19.70 31.51
N GLU A 386 -27.82 18.84 31.57
CA GLU A 386 -28.19 17.92 30.49
C GLU A 386 -29.46 18.38 29.77
N ILE A 387 -29.47 18.15 28.45
CA ILE A 387 -30.55 18.48 27.50
C ILE A 387 -31.89 17.92 28.00
N VAL A 388 -32.90 18.79 28.04
CA VAL A 388 -34.16 18.55 28.73
C VAL A 388 -34.92 17.34 28.13
N PRO A 389 -35.34 16.35 28.96
CA PRO A 389 -36.17 15.21 28.56
C PRO A 389 -37.45 15.53 27.76
N THR A 390 -37.91 16.79 27.80
CA THR A 390 -39.13 17.27 27.14
C THR A 390 -39.06 17.23 25.62
N GLN A 391 -37.94 17.60 24.99
CA GLN A 391 -37.82 17.62 23.52
C GLN A 391 -37.83 16.21 22.93
N VAL A 392 -37.28 15.24 23.64
CA VAL A 392 -37.31 13.82 23.24
C VAL A 392 -38.73 13.27 23.31
N LEU A 393 -39.48 13.65 24.36
CA LEU A 393 -40.87 13.24 24.53
C LEU A 393 -41.77 13.86 23.46
N GLU A 394 -41.57 15.14 23.16
CA GLU A 394 -42.27 15.88 22.10
C GLU A 394 -41.96 15.27 20.72
N PHE A 395 -40.70 14.95 20.44
CA PHE A 395 -40.32 14.28 19.19
C PHE A 395 -40.97 12.90 19.05
N ARG A 396 -41.02 12.08 20.11
CA ARG A 396 -41.71 10.78 20.07
C ARG A 396 -43.20 10.94 19.77
N GLN A 397 -43.85 11.92 20.40
CA GLN A 397 -45.27 12.20 20.16
C GLN A 397 -45.52 12.75 18.75
N ALA A 398 -44.64 13.62 18.26
CA ALA A 398 -44.70 14.12 16.89
C ALA A 398 -44.50 12.99 15.88
N PHE A 399 -43.58 12.06 16.13
CA PHE A 399 -43.32 10.94 15.25
C PHE A 399 -44.56 10.08 14.98
N GLU A 400 -45.40 9.88 15.99
CA GLU A 400 -46.64 9.10 15.89
C GLU A 400 -47.79 9.88 15.26
N ASN A 401 -47.87 11.19 15.50
CA ASN A 401 -49.08 11.97 15.22
C ASN A 401 -48.91 12.98 14.06
N ASN A 402 -47.68 13.40 13.76
CA ASN A 402 -47.35 14.41 12.77
C ASN A 402 -45.89 14.31 12.31
N TRP A 403 -45.67 13.56 11.23
CA TRP A 403 -44.35 13.30 10.66
C TRP A 403 -43.59 14.58 10.27
N GLU A 404 -44.26 15.57 9.66
CA GLU A 404 -43.60 16.81 9.26
C GLU A 404 -43.10 17.60 10.48
N TYR A 405 -43.88 17.62 11.56
CA TYR A 405 -43.47 18.26 12.81
C TYR A 405 -42.29 17.53 13.46
N ALA A 406 -42.25 16.19 13.40
CA ALA A 406 -41.10 15.41 13.87
C ALA A 406 -39.81 15.76 13.10
N LEU A 407 -39.92 15.97 11.78
CA LEU A 407 -38.79 16.39 10.94
C LEU A 407 -38.33 17.82 11.27
N ASP A 408 -39.25 18.73 11.55
CA ASP A 408 -38.91 20.10 11.97
C ASP A 408 -38.19 20.12 13.33
N LEU A 409 -38.60 19.25 14.26
CA LEU A 409 -37.90 19.07 15.53
C LEU A 409 -36.47 18.55 15.33
N LEU A 410 -36.21 17.71 14.32
CA LEU A 410 -34.84 17.26 14.03
C LEU A 410 -33.94 18.37 13.47
N LYS A 411 -34.50 19.34 12.74
CA LYS A 411 -33.73 20.46 12.16
C LYS A 411 -33.15 21.38 13.22
N VAL A 412 -33.78 21.47 14.40
CA VAL A 412 -33.32 22.33 15.50
C VAL A 412 -32.32 21.64 16.43
N ILE A 413 -32.08 20.33 16.27
CA ILE A 413 -31.08 19.60 17.06
C ILE A 413 -29.69 19.78 16.43
N PRO A 414 -28.68 20.27 17.18
CA PRO A 414 -27.32 20.37 16.67
C PRO A 414 -26.79 19.00 16.24
N ASN A 415 -26.08 18.92 15.11
CA ASN A 415 -25.53 17.65 14.58
C ASN A 415 -24.67 16.89 15.61
N THR A 416 -23.98 17.61 16.50
CA THR A 416 -23.18 17.03 17.59
C THR A 416 -24.01 16.31 18.67
N LYS A 417 -25.32 16.59 18.74
CA LYS A 417 -26.27 16.03 19.71
C LYS A 417 -27.28 15.08 19.08
N LEU A 418 -27.33 15.01 17.74
CA LEU A 418 -28.32 14.26 16.97
C LEU A 418 -28.31 12.76 17.30
N THR A 419 -27.13 12.14 17.40
CA THR A 419 -27.01 10.71 17.76
C THR A 419 -27.53 10.42 19.17
N SER A 420 -27.20 11.26 20.14
CA SER A 420 -27.68 11.11 21.53
C SER A 420 -29.20 11.33 21.61
N PHE A 421 -29.71 12.33 20.89
CA PHE A 421 -31.14 12.64 20.80
C PHE A 421 -31.95 11.46 20.23
N LEU A 422 -31.51 10.90 19.10
CA LEU A 422 -32.17 9.77 18.46
C LEU A 422 -32.08 8.47 19.29
N ARG A 423 -30.98 8.26 20.04
CA ARG A 423 -30.90 7.14 21.01
C ARG A 423 -31.91 7.28 22.14
N LEU A 424 -32.03 8.49 22.68
CA LEU A 424 -33.02 8.78 23.70
C LEU A 424 -34.44 8.69 23.12
N ALA A 425 -34.65 8.91 21.83
CA ALA A 425 -35.95 8.72 21.19
C ALA A 425 -36.39 7.24 21.15
N ASN A 426 -35.48 6.27 21.24
CA ASN A 426 -35.76 4.82 21.31
C ASN A 426 -36.77 4.35 20.24
N LEU A 427 -36.43 4.59 18.98
CA LEU A 427 -37.26 4.24 17.84
C LEU A 427 -37.26 2.74 17.60
N ASP A 428 -38.44 2.18 17.28
CA ASP A 428 -38.53 0.81 16.77
C ASP A 428 -37.98 0.70 15.33
N VAL A 429 -37.85 -0.53 14.82
CA VAL A 429 -37.24 -0.80 13.51
C VAL A 429 -38.01 -0.15 12.36
N GLU A 430 -39.34 -0.18 12.40
CA GLU A 430 -40.19 0.41 11.35
C GLU A 430 -40.00 1.93 11.28
N LYS A 431 -39.95 2.59 12.44
CA LYS A 431 -39.73 4.03 12.56
C LYS A 431 -38.30 4.42 12.17
N GLY A 432 -37.33 3.61 12.56
CA GLY A 432 -35.94 3.77 12.13
C GLY A 432 -35.79 3.70 10.61
N ASN A 433 -36.44 2.72 9.95
CA ASN A 433 -36.44 2.58 8.49
C ASN A 433 -37.00 3.82 7.80
N LYS A 434 -38.15 4.35 8.23
CA LYS A 434 -38.74 5.58 7.67
C LYS A 434 -37.82 6.79 7.75
N LEU A 435 -37.05 6.88 8.84
CA LEU A 435 -36.04 7.93 9.06
C LEU A 435 -34.81 7.76 8.15
N VAL A 436 -34.41 6.51 7.89
CA VAL A 436 -33.34 6.16 6.96
C VAL A 436 -33.73 6.53 5.53
N ASP A 437 -34.93 6.13 5.08
CA ASP A 437 -35.46 6.44 3.75
C ASP A 437 -35.47 7.96 3.51
N PHE A 438 -36.02 8.72 4.46
CA PHE A 438 -36.00 10.18 4.43
C PHE A 438 -34.57 10.75 4.35
N ALA A 439 -33.64 10.18 5.13
CA ALA A 439 -32.27 10.66 5.18
C ALA A 439 -31.53 10.44 3.85
N PHE A 440 -31.78 9.32 3.16
CA PHE A 440 -31.25 9.04 1.83
C PHE A 440 -31.89 9.93 0.77
N GLU A 441 -33.22 10.03 0.72
CA GLU A 441 -33.96 10.86 -0.25
C GLU A 441 -33.55 12.34 -0.19
N ASN A 442 -33.18 12.83 1.00
CA ASN A 442 -32.82 14.23 1.23
C ASN A 442 -31.32 14.47 1.42
N ASN A 443 -30.49 13.46 1.14
CA ASN A 443 -29.02 13.49 1.25
C ASN A 443 -28.51 14.02 2.61
N LYS A 444 -29.15 13.61 3.71
CA LYS A 444 -28.84 14.04 5.08
C LYS A 444 -27.76 13.15 5.70
N SER A 445 -26.51 13.34 5.26
CA SER A 445 -25.36 12.53 5.68
C SER A 445 -25.17 12.41 7.22
N ASP A 446 -25.39 13.48 7.98
CA ASP A 446 -25.30 13.47 9.45
C ASP A 446 -26.38 12.59 10.11
N LEU A 447 -27.56 12.53 9.50
CA LEU A 447 -28.67 11.71 9.98
C LEU A 447 -28.45 10.23 9.63
N ILE A 448 -27.98 9.94 8.41
CA ILE A 448 -27.58 8.58 7.99
C ILE A 448 -26.50 8.02 8.93
N ILE A 449 -25.45 8.80 9.20
CA ILE A 449 -24.37 8.41 10.12
C ILE A 449 -24.90 8.21 11.54
N SER A 450 -25.78 9.10 12.01
CA SER A 450 -26.37 8.98 13.35
C SER A 450 -27.24 7.73 13.47
N LEU A 451 -28.09 7.42 12.49
CA LEU A 451 -28.94 6.22 12.47
C LEU A 451 -28.10 4.94 12.38
N ALA A 452 -27.08 4.92 11.52
CA ALA A 452 -26.11 3.83 11.39
C ALA A 452 -25.33 3.56 12.70
N GLN A 453 -25.10 4.59 13.53
CA GLN A 453 -24.46 4.45 14.83
C GLN A 453 -25.40 3.97 15.95
N ILE A 454 -26.71 3.96 15.73
CA ILE A 454 -27.73 3.64 16.73
C ILE A 454 -28.15 2.18 16.62
N ASN A 455 -28.65 1.80 15.45
CA ASN A 455 -29.03 0.42 15.16
C ASN A 455 -28.88 0.15 13.66
N GLY A 456 -28.00 -0.79 13.31
CA GLY A 456 -27.83 -1.23 11.92
C GLY A 456 -29.05 -1.96 11.35
N GLU A 457 -29.98 -2.39 12.20
CA GLU A 457 -31.23 -3.04 11.80
C GLU A 457 -32.22 -2.09 11.13
N TYR A 458 -32.04 -0.76 11.23
CA TYR A 458 -32.86 0.26 10.56
C TYR A 458 -32.65 0.33 9.03
N PHE A 459 -31.83 -0.54 8.47
CA PHE A 459 -31.47 -0.56 7.05
C PHE A 459 -31.89 -1.89 6.38
N SER A 460 -32.91 -2.55 6.92
CA SER A 460 -33.32 -3.91 6.55
C SER A 460 -33.78 -4.10 5.10
N ASN A 461 -34.04 -3.01 4.37
CA ASN A 461 -34.61 -3.05 3.01
C ASN A 461 -33.56 -2.98 1.89
N GLU A 462 -32.28 -2.75 2.19
CA GLU A 462 -31.22 -2.69 1.18
C GLU A 462 -30.34 -3.95 1.20
N SER A 463 -29.69 -4.26 0.06
CA SER A 463 -28.89 -5.48 -0.07
C SER A 463 -27.79 -5.56 1.01
N SER A 464 -27.66 -6.72 1.66
CA SER A 464 -26.75 -6.90 2.83
C SER A 464 -25.28 -6.53 2.55
N GLU A 465 -24.86 -6.59 1.29
CA GLU A 465 -23.49 -6.28 0.84
C GLU A 465 -23.25 -4.76 0.70
N TYR A 466 -24.28 -4.02 0.28
CA TYR A 466 -24.29 -2.55 0.22
C TYR A 466 -24.19 -1.94 1.62
N LEU A 467 -25.02 -2.45 2.54
CA LEU A 467 -25.05 -1.98 3.92
C LEU A 467 -23.77 -2.31 4.70
N SER A 468 -23.24 -3.53 4.50
CA SER A 468 -21.99 -3.96 5.13
C SER A 468 -20.81 -3.07 4.71
N SER A 469 -20.73 -2.72 3.42
CA SER A 469 -19.65 -1.88 2.88
C SER A 469 -19.75 -0.43 3.36
N LEU A 470 -20.96 0.16 3.36
CA LEU A 470 -21.21 1.51 3.85
C LEU A 470 -20.93 1.63 5.36
N LEU A 471 -21.44 0.69 6.16
CA LEU A 471 -21.17 0.64 7.60
C LEU A 471 -19.68 0.48 7.87
N GLN A 472 -18.99 -0.41 7.14
CA GLN A 472 -17.55 -0.61 7.28
C GLN A 472 -16.77 0.67 6.94
N GLY A 473 -17.16 1.41 5.90
CA GLY A 473 -16.60 2.72 5.58
C GLY A 473 -16.80 3.75 6.69
N ILE A 474 -18.02 3.85 7.23
CA ILE A 474 -18.36 4.76 8.34
C ILE A 474 -17.61 4.39 9.63
N TYR A 475 -17.47 3.09 9.92
CA TYR A 475 -16.66 2.61 11.05
C TYR A 475 -15.19 2.96 10.88
N LEU A 476 -14.63 2.82 9.67
CA LEU A 476 -13.26 3.24 9.38
C LEU A 476 -13.10 4.76 9.53
N LEU A 477 -14.04 5.57 9.04
CA LEU A 477 -14.02 7.03 9.26
C LEU A 477 -13.98 7.39 10.74
N LYS A 478 -14.72 6.65 11.58
CA LYS A 478 -14.74 6.84 13.03
C LYS A 478 -13.41 6.47 13.67
N ASP A 479 -12.88 5.30 13.33
CA ASP A 479 -11.62 4.79 13.88
C ASP A 479 -10.44 5.71 13.56
N TYR A 480 -10.47 6.35 12.39
CA TYR A 480 -9.42 7.28 11.94
C TYR A 480 -9.69 8.75 12.24
N LYS A 481 -10.74 9.08 13.01
CA LYS A 481 -11.18 10.49 13.28
C LYS A 481 -11.47 11.31 12.02
N LEU A 482 -11.67 10.65 10.88
CA LEU A 482 -12.01 11.28 9.61
C LEU A 482 -13.51 11.54 9.47
N LEU A 483 -14.30 11.20 10.50
CA LEU A 483 -15.71 11.58 10.57
C LEU A 483 -15.88 13.07 10.30
N TYR A 484 -14.99 13.99 10.66
CA TYR A 484 -15.19 15.43 10.41
C TYR A 484 -14.95 15.89 8.97
N VAL A 485 -14.62 14.97 8.05
CA VAL A 485 -14.21 15.26 6.68
C VAL A 485 -15.44 15.18 5.75
N PRO A 486 -16.13 16.30 5.44
CA PRO A 486 -17.50 16.25 4.90
C PRO A 486 -17.57 15.60 3.51
N PHE A 487 -16.57 15.83 2.67
CA PHE A 487 -16.49 15.32 1.30
C PHE A 487 -16.17 13.82 1.22
N LEU A 488 -15.41 13.27 2.18
CA LEU A 488 -15.15 11.82 2.24
C LEU A 488 -16.42 11.07 2.68
N ARG A 489 -17.27 11.69 3.50
CA ARG A 489 -18.61 11.16 3.78
C ARG A 489 -19.45 11.14 2.51
N GLU A 490 -19.44 12.22 1.74
CA GLU A 490 -20.23 12.34 0.51
C GLU A 490 -19.77 11.32 -0.55
N ALA A 491 -18.45 11.14 -0.74
CA ALA A 491 -17.91 10.15 -1.66
C ALA A 491 -18.27 8.70 -1.28
N ILE A 492 -18.30 8.39 0.03
CA ILE A 492 -18.73 7.09 0.57
C ILE A 492 -20.23 6.88 0.37
N ILE A 493 -21.05 7.92 0.57
CA ILE A 493 -22.50 7.86 0.35
C ILE A 493 -22.81 7.67 -1.13
N LYS A 494 -22.05 8.30 -2.04
CA LYS A 494 -22.19 8.13 -3.49
C LYS A 494 -21.63 6.80 -4.01
N ASN A 495 -20.61 6.24 -3.35
CA ASN A 495 -19.96 4.98 -3.74
C ASN A 495 -19.90 3.95 -2.59
N PRO A 496 -21.05 3.53 -2.05
CA PRO A 496 -21.15 2.71 -0.84
C PRO A 496 -20.47 1.35 -0.96
N ALA A 497 -20.51 0.74 -2.15
CA ALA A 497 -19.82 -0.53 -2.46
C ALA A 497 -18.28 -0.44 -2.39
N HIS A 498 -17.72 0.77 -2.37
CA HIS A 498 -16.29 1.02 -2.37
C HIS A 498 -15.82 1.83 -1.16
N SER A 499 -16.67 1.96 -0.14
CA SER A 499 -16.44 2.83 1.00
C SER A 499 -15.15 2.49 1.75
N ARG A 500 -14.84 1.20 1.89
CA ARG A 500 -13.62 0.73 2.56
C ARG A 500 -12.38 1.11 1.77
N GLU A 501 -12.39 0.86 0.47
CA GLU A 501 -11.29 1.17 -0.44
C GLU A 501 -11.08 2.68 -0.48
N LEU A 502 -12.13 3.48 -0.62
CA LEU A 502 -12.04 4.95 -0.59
C LEU A 502 -11.34 5.44 0.68
N VAL A 503 -11.77 5.01 1.87
CA VAL A 503 -11.13 5.40 3.13
C VAL A 503 -9.69 4.92 3.21
N SER A 504 -9.41 3.68 2.83
CA SER A 504 -8.05 3.12 2.88
C SER A 504 -7.09 3.83 1.93
N ARG A 505 -7.55 4.19 0.73
CA ARG A 505 -6.73 4.83 -0.32
C ARG A 505 -6.49 6.30 -0.01
N THR A 506 -7.50 7.01 0.49
CA THR A 506 -7.35 8.38 0.99
C THR A 506 -6.38 8.44 2.16
N LEU A 507 -6.48 7.53 3.13
CA LEU A 507 -5.55 7.44 4.25
C LEU A 507 -4.11 7.16 3.81
N PHE A 508 -3.92 6.29 2.83
CA PHE A 508 -2.61 6.01 2.27
C PHE A 508 -1.99 7.27 1.66
N LEU A 509 -2.72 7.98 0.80
CA LEU A 509 -2.22 9.19 0.14
C LEU A 509 -1.96 10.34 1.12
N GLN A 510 -2.77 10.46 2.18
CA GLN A 510 -2.54 11.43 3.27
C GLN A 510 -1.32 11.10 4.12
N ARG A 511 -1.14 9.83 4.51
CA ARG A 511 0.01 9.39 5.34
C ARG A 511 1.34 9.56 4.63
N GLU A 512 1.36 9.33 3.33
CA GLU A 512 2.56 9.46 2.50
C GLU A 512 2.83 10.92 2.07
N ALA A 513 2.06 11.89 2.59
CA ALA A 513 2.12 13.32 2.28
C ALA A 513 2.14 13.64 0.77
N VAL A 514 1.47 12.81 -0.03
CA VAL A 514 1.59 12.82 -1.51
C VAL A 514 0.75 13.92 -2.13
N LEU A 515 -0.38 14.22 -1.51
CA LEU A 515 -1.33 15.20 -1.98
C LEU A 515 -1.69 16.12 -0.82
N SER A 516 -1.79 17.42 -1.11
CA SER A 516 -2.45 18.33 -0.19
C SER A 516 -3.90 17.87 0.00
N ASN A 517 -4.47 18.15 1.16
CA ASN A 517 -5.88 17.90 1.40
C ASN A 517 -6.71 18.54 0.27
N ASP A 518 -6.33 19.71 -0.25
CA ASP A 518 -7.05 20.37 -1.34
C ASP A 518 -7.16 19.55 -2.62
N VAL A 519 -6.12 18.82 -3.03
CA VAL A 519 -6.17 17.98 -4.24
C VAL A 519 -7.02 16.72 -4.00
N ILE A 520 -6.90 16.11 -2.82
CA ILE A 520 -7.76 14.99 -2.41
C ILE A 520 -9.22 15.44 -2.39
N ASN A 521 -9.49 16.64 -1.87
CA ASN A 521 -10.82 17.23 -1.82
C ASN A 521 -11.35 17.43 -3.25
N LYS A 522 -10.52 17.99 -4.14
CA LYS A 522 -10.90 18.21 -5.53
C LYS A 522 -11.30 16.90 -6.23
N VAL A 523 -10.51 15.83 -6.05
CA VAL A 523 -10.81 14.50 -6.58
C VAL A 523 -12.12 13.93 -6.02
N LEU A 524 -12.33 14.04 -4.70
CA LEU A 524 -13.51 13.47 -4.04
C LEU A 524 -14.80 14.27 -4.31
N ILE A 525 -14.69 15.58 -4.56
CA ILE A 525 -15.82 16.48 -4.81
C ILE A 525 -16.19 16.51 -6.30
N GLU A 526 -15.23 16.85 -7.16
CA GLU A 526 -15.49 17.10 -8.59
C GLU A 526 -15.68 15.81 -9.38
N HIS A 527 -15.13 14.69 -8.89
CA HIS A 527 -15.12 13.41 -9.59
C HIS A 527 -15.55 12.25 -8.68
N SER A 528 -16.59 12.47 -7.85
CA SER A 528 -17.05 11.47 -6.88
C SER A 528 -17.34 10.08 -7.49
N GLU A 529 -17.88 10.00 -8.70
CA GLU A 529 -18.12 8.73 -9.43
C GLU A 529 -16.83 8.00 -9.87
N LEU A 530 -15.74 8.75 -10.09
CA LEU A 530 -14.44 8.22 -10.52
C LEU A 530 -13.42 8.23 -9.38
N ALA A 531 -13.83 8.57 -8.15
CA ALA A 531 -12.95 8.81 -7.01
C ALA A 531 -12.03 7.61 -6.73
N LEU A 532 -12.57 6.40 -6.74
CA LEU A 532 -11.77 5.20 -6.50
C LEU A 532 -10.72 4.98 -7.61
N GLN A 533 -11.12 5.15 -8.87
CA GLN A 533 -10.22 5.00 -10.02
C GLN A 533 -9.09 6.03 -9.96
N LEU A 534 -9.42 7.29 -9.65
CA LEU A 534 -8.46 8.37 -9.50
C LEU A 534 -7.49 8.12 -8.34
N LEU A 535 -8.00 7.75 -7.16
CA LEU A 535 -7.16 7.43 -6.00
C LEU A 535 -6.21 6.26 -6.30
N ASN A 536 -6.69 5.20 -6.95
CA ASN A 536 -5.84 4.09 -7.39
C ASN A 536 -4.78 4.52 -8.41
N THR A 537 -5.14 5.39 -9.35
CA THR A 537 -4.22 5.95 -10.33
C THR A 537 -3.11 6.76 -9.65
N LEU A 538 -3.48 7.64 -8.73
CA LEU A 538 -2.56 8.49 -7.99
C LEU A 538 -1.61 7.68 -7.10
N MET A 539 -2.12 6.63 -6.44
CA MET A 539 -1.26 5.69 -5.74
C MET A 539 -0.28 5.00 -6.68
N THR A 540 -0.74 4.56 -7.86
CA THR A 540 0.11 3.85 -8.82
C THR A 540 1.24 4.76 -9.33
N LEU A 541 0.93 6.03 -9.65
CA LEU A 541 1.95 7.03 -9.97
C LEU A 541 2.96 7.20 -8.82
N LYS A 542 2.48 7.28 -7.57
CA LYS A 542 3.36 7.42 -6.41
C LYS A 542 4.28 6.22 -6.20
N ILE A 543 3.74 5.00 -6.26
CA ILE A 543 4.50 3.76 -6.07
C ILE A 543 5.65 3.65 -7.08
N ASN A 544 5.47 4.21 -8.28
CA ASN A 544 6.47 4.22 -9.35
C ASN A 544 7.34 5.50 -9.38
N ASN A 545 7.26 6.39 -8.37
CA ASN A 545 7.96 7.68 -8.35
C ASN A 545 7.66 8.59 -9.56
N LEU A 546 6.46 8.48 -10.13
CA LEU A 546 5.97 9.25 -11.28
C LEU A 546 5.06 10.41 -10.86
N PHE A 547 5.19 10.86 -9.62
CA PHE A 547 4.30 11.86 -9.04
C PHE A 547 4.80 13.27 -9.33
N GLN A 548 4.70 13.70 -10.59
CA GLN A 548 5.07 15.05 -11.06
C GLN A 548 3.82 15.91 -11.29
N ASP A 549 3.92 17.22 -11.08
CA ASP A 549 2.79 18.17 -11.16
C ASP A 549 2.05 18.13 -12.50
N ASP A 550 2.79 17.93 -13.60
CA ASP A 550 2.23 17.85 -14.95
C ASP A 550 1.37 16.60 -15.16
N PHE A 551 1.80 15.46 -14.63
CA PHE A 551 1.05 14.21 -14.70
C PHE A 551 -0.17 14.23 -13.78
N LEU A 552 -0.03 14.85 -12.61
CA LEU A 552 -1.15 15.12 -11.73
C LEU A 552 -2.19 16.01 -12.43
N LYS A 553 -1.75 17.09 -13.09
CA LYS A 553 -2.62 17.97 -13.86
C LYS A 553 -3.34 17.21 -14.98
N ALA A 554 -2.64 16.38 -15.74
CA ALA A 554 -3.23 15.57 -16.81
C ALA A 554 -4.30 14.58 -16.28
N VAL A 555 -4.00 13.86 -15.19
CA VAL A 555 -4.94 12.91 -14.55
C VAL A 555 -6.17 13.61 -13.97
N LEU A 556 -6.01 14.81 -13.40
CA LEU A 556 -7.12 15.58 -12.85
C LEU A 556 -7.94 16.30 -13.93
N THR A 557 -7.36 16.59 -15.09
CA THR A 557 -8.08 17.23 -16.20
C THR A 557 -8.90 16.21 -17.01
N HIS A 558 -8.44 14.96 -17.08
CA HIS A 558 -9.08 13.87 -17.82
C HIS A 558 -9.28 12.61 -16.95
N PRO A 559 -10.13 12.71 -15.91
CA PRO A 559 -10.29 11.66 -14.90
C PRO A 559 -10.77 10.32 -15.45
N GLU A 560 -11.58 10.33 -16.51
CA GLU A 560 -12.07 9.14 -17.23
C GLU A 560 -10.92 8.34 -17.89
N HIS A 561 -9.83 9.02 -18.26
CA HIS A 561 -8.66 8.42 -18.91
C HIS A 561 -7.48 8.17 -17.95
N SER A 562 -7.60 8.56 -16.68
CA SER A 562 -6.58 8.47 -15.62
C SER A 562 -5.78 7.15 -15.61
N THR A 563 -6.46 6.00 -15.61
CA THR A 563 -5.81 4.68 -15.60
C THR A 563 -4.96 4.43 -16.85
N ARG A 564 -5.44 4.87 -18.02
CA ARG A 564 -4.71 4.71 -19.29
C ARG A 564 -3.50 5.63 -19.33
N ILE A 565 -3.67 6.90 -18.96
CA ILE A 565 -2.59 7.89 -18.83
C ILE A 565 -1.48 7.32 -17.94
N CYS A 566 -1.82 6.82 -16.74
CA CYS A 566 -0.84 6.27 -15.81
C CYS A 566 -0.11 5.02 -16.34
N LYS A 567 -0.83 4.07 -16.97
CA LYS A 567 -0.20 2.89 -17.58
C LYS A 567 0.79 3.27 -18.68
N SER A 568 0.45 4.27 -19.49
CA SER A 568 1.32 4.78 -20.55
C SER A 568 2.58 5.43 -19.99
N ILE A 569 2.44 6.26 -18.95
CA ILE A 569 3.60 6.88 -18.27
C ILE A 569 4.52 5.79 -17.67
N ILE A 570 3.96 4.77 -17.02
CA ILE A 570 4.73 3.68 -16.41
C ILE A 570 5.50 2.85 -17.45
N LYS A 571 4.84 2.46 -18.55
CA LYS A 571 5.49 1.71 -19.64
C LYS A 571 6.69 2.43 -20.22
N TRP A 572 6.62 3.76 -20.23
CA TRP A 572 7.53 4.58 -21.00
C TRP A 572 8.69 5.17 -20.19
N GLN A 573 8.61 5.14 -18.85
CA GLN A 573 9.73 5.46 -17.94
C GLN A 573 10.97 4.54 -18.12
N ILE A 574 10.91 3.58 -19.04
CA ILE A 574 11.98 2.67 -19.43
C ILE A 574 12.87 3.27 -20.55
N GLY A 575 12.47 4.38 -21.20
CA GLY A 575 13.21 5.07 -22.28
C GLY A 575 14.27 6.09 -21.82
N ASN A 576 15.05 6.67 -22.75
CA ASN A 576 16.12 7.63 -22.42
C ASN A 576 15.60 9.04 -22.04
N LEU A 577 16.44 9.88 -21.43
CA LEU A 577 16.06 11.20 -20.88
C LEU A 577 15.57 12.21 -21.94
N GLU A 578 16.08 12.17 -23.17
CA GLU A 578 15.65 13.10 -24.24
C GLU A 578 14.29 12.73 -24.82
N GLU A 579 14.02 11.42 -24.91
CA GLU A 579 12.68 10.91 -25.21
C GLU A 579 11.70 11.36 -24.12
N GLN A 580 12.11 11.26 -22.85
CA GLN A 580 11.38 11.68 -21.64
C GLN A 580 10.79 13.10 -21.70
N ASP A 581 11.59 14.08 -22.13
CA ASP A 581 11.15 15.47 -22.21
C ASP A 581 10.29 15.77 -23.47
N TYR A 582 10.56 15.12 -24.60
CA TYR A 582 9.78 15.32 -25.84
C TYR A 582 8.33 14.82 -25.69
N PHE A 583 8.13 13.62 -25.15
CA PHE A 583 6.77 13.09 -24.98
C PHE A 583 6.01 13.80 -23.87
N ARG A 584 6.71 14.30 -22.85
CA ARG A 584 6.12 15.21 -21.86
C ARG A 584 5.50 16.42 -22.54
N GLN A 585 6.20 17.04 -23.50
CA GLN A 585 5.64 18.12 -24.30
C GLN A 585 4.48 17.66 -25.20
N LEU A 586 4.57 16.47 -25.81
CA LEU A 586 3.51 15.93 -26.67
C LEU A 586 2.20 15.67 -25.90
N ILE A 587 2.28 15.04 -24.72
CA ILE A 587 1.14 14.84 -23.82
C ILE A 587 0.55 16.20 -23.41
N LEU A 588 1.39 17.16 -23.02
CA LEU A 588 0.91 18.46 -22.56
C LEU A 588 0.26 19.30 -23.67
N THR A 589 0.68 19.13 -24.92
CA THR A 589 0.25 19.96 -26.06
C THR A 589 -0.95 19.38 -26.81
N ASN A 590 -1.13 18.04 -26.83
CA ASN A 590 -2.08 17.38 -27.74
C ASN A 590 -3.11 16.47 -27.03
N LEU A 591 -3.63 16.88 -25.86
CA LEU A 591 -4.54 16.07 -25.04
C LEU A 591 -5.84 15.65 -25.74
N SER A 592 -6.34 16.42 -26.72
CA SER A 592 -7.53 16.06 -27.51
C SER A 592 -7.27 15.04 -28.62
N LEU A 593 -6.00 14.85 -29.03
CA LEU A 593 -5.58 13.95 -30.12
C LEU A 593 -5.07 12.59 -29.60
N ILE A 594 -5.16 12.37 -28.29
CA ILE A 594 -4.67 11.17 -27.60
C ILE A 594 -5.43 9.91 -28.05
N GLU A 595 -6.72 9.96 -28.37
CA GLU A 595 -7.44 8.71 -28.70
C GLU A 595 -7.00 8.07 -30.02
N ASP A 596 -6.76 8.86 -31.07
CA ASP A 596 -6.38 8.33 -32.40
C ASP A 596 -4.89 8.00 -32.51
N ASN A 597 -4.03 8.80 -31.87
CA ASN A 597 -2.58 8.57 -31.87
C ASN A 597 -2.19 7.30 -31.08
N PHE A 598 -2.95 6.90 -30.05
CA PHE A 598 -2.61 5.74 -29.23
C PHE A 598 -2.85 4.39 -29.90
N LYS A 599 -3.85 4.27 -30.79
CA LYS A 599 -4.00 3.06 -31.62
C LYS A 599 -2.84 2.91 -32.60
N GLN A 600 -2.40 4.04 -33.15
CA GLN A 600 -1.33 4.12 -34.14
C GLN A 600 0.05 3.85 -33.51
N LEU A 601 0.33 4.42 -32.34
CA LEU A 601 1.57 4.19 -31.58
C LEU A 601 1.72 2.72 -31.13
N ASN A 602 0.63 2.09 -30.66
CA ASN A 602 0.65 0.67 -30.31
C ASN A 602 0.92 -0.23 -31.53
N ALA A 603 0.42 0.13 -32.72
CA ALA A 603 0.67 -0.63 -33.95
C ALA A 603 2.15 -0.54 -34.38
N LEU A 604 2.75 0.66 -34.29
CA LEU A 604 4.17 0.88 -34.60
C LEU A 604 5.11 0.21 -33.58
N GLU A 605 4.73 0.18 -32.30
CA GLU A 605 5.45 -0.53 -31.23
C GLU A 605 5.39 -2.05 -31.44
N GLN A 606 4.22 -2.61 -31.77
CA GLN A 606 4.08 -4.04 -32.08
C GLN A 606 4.91 -4.49 -33.29
N GLN A 607 5.20 -3.58 -34.22
CA GLN A 607 6.02 -3.85 -35.39
C GLN A 607 7.52 -3.54 -35.17
N GLY A 608 7.91 -3.02 -33.98
CA GLY A 608 9.30 -2.66 -33.68
C GLY A 608 9.82 -1.43 -34.43
N LEU A 609 8.94 -0.62 -34.99
CA LEU A 609 9.28 0.52 -35.87
C LEU A 609 9.30 1.86 -35.14
N LEU A 610 8.90 1.90 -33.87
CA LEU A 610 8.80 3.12 -33.06
C LEU A 610 10.13 3.88 -32.93
N ALA A 611 11.26 3.17 -32.85
CA ALA A 611 12.58 3.78 -32.79
C ALA A 611 12.99 4.49 -34.10
N ARG A 612 12.49 4.02 -35.25
CA ARG A 612 12.71 4.65 -36.57
C ARG A 612 11.77 5.84 -36.78
N TRP A 613 10.56 5.80 -36.22
CA TRP A 613 9.62 6.93 -36.24
C TRP A 613 10.17 8.18 -35.54
N LEU A 614 11.05 7.98 -34.56
CA LEU A 614 11.74 9.05 -33.84
C LEU A 614 13.06 9.48 -34.50
N GLU A 615 13.33 9.14 -35.76
CA GLU A 615 14.47 9.75 -36.47
C GLU A 615 14.34 11.28 -36.47
N LYS A 616 15.49 11.95 -36.40
CA LYS A 616 15.60 13.39 -36.17
C LYS A 616 14.76 14.20 -37.17
N ASP A 617 14.75 13.78 -38.43
CA ASP A 617 14.06 14.52 -39.50
C ASP A 617 12.53 14.47 -39.37
N VAL A 618 11.98 13.38 -38.79
CA VAL A 618 10.54 13.26 -38.47
C VAL A 618 10.18 14.13 -37.27
N ARG A 619 11.05 14.15 -36.26
CA ARG A 619 10.91 15.05 -35.10
C ARG A 619 10.92 16.51 -35.55
N ASP A 620 11.86 16.89 -36.40
CA ASP A 620 12.00 18.26 -36.92
C ASP A 620 10.80 18.66 -37.80
N ALA A 621 10.26 17.75 -38.61
CA ALA A 621 9.06 17.99 -39.42
C ALA A 621 7.79 18.19 -38.57
N ILE A 622 7.58 17.35 -37.54
CA ILE A 622 6.44 17.48 -36.61
C ILE A 622 6.53 18.77 -35.78
N ILE A 623 7.75 19.15 -35.36
CA ILE A 623 8.00 20.42 -34.66
C ILE A 623 7.68 21.61 -35.57
N LYS A 624 8.03 21.52 -36.85
CA LYS A 624 7.84 22.60 -37.82
C LYS A 624 6.39 22.78 -38.25
N TYR A 625 5.58 21.71 -38.28
CA TYR A 625 4.18 21.73 -38.76
C TYR A 625 3.23 20.96 -37.81
N PRO A 626 3.00 21.47 -36.58
CA PRO A 626 2.30 20.72 -35.53
C PRO A 626 0.82 20.44 -35.80
N GLU A 627 0.12 21.31 -36.55
CA GLU A 627 -1.30 21.12 -36.89
C GLU A 627 -1.54 19.97 -37.89
N GLN A 628 -0.49 19.52 -38.57
CA GLN A 628 -0.56 18.53 -39.66
C GLN A 628 0.00 17.15 -39.23
N ALA A 629 0.41 17.03 -37.97
CA ALA A 629 1.10 15.86 -37.43
C ALA A 629 0.31 14.54 -37.58
N THR A 630 -1.02 14.60 -37.51
CA THR A 630 -1.90 13.42 -37.67
C THR A 630 -1.90 12.88 -39.10
N ASN A 631 -1.88 13.76 -40.10
CA ASN A 631 -1.82 13.37 -41.52
C ASN A 631 -0.44 12.81 -41.86
N LEU A 632 0.62 13.45 -41.35
CA LEU A 632 2.00 12.98 -41.50
C LEU A 632 2.19 11.60 -40.86
N ALA A 633 1.65 11.38 -39.65
CA ALA A 633 1.66 10.08 -38.99
C ALA A 633 0.92 9.01 -39.82
N SER A 634 -0.24 9.33 -40.40
CA SER A 634 -0.97 8.40 -41.27
C SER A 634 -0.19 8.01 -42.53
N ILE A 635 0.54 8.93 -43.15
CA ILE A 635 1.37 8.66 -44.33
C ILE A 635 2.53 7.74 -43.95
N ILE A 636 3.23 8.07 -42.86
CA ILE A 636 4.36 7.28 -42.35
C ILE A 636 3.93 5.85 -42.01
N ILE A 637 2.76 5.65 -41.41
CA ILE A 637 2.22 4.31 -41.12
C ILE A 637 1.95 3.52 -42.40
N LYS A 638 1.42 4.17 -43.44
CA LYS A 638 1.17 3.49 -44.72
C LYS A 638 2.49 3.13 -45.42
N LEU A 639 3.48 4.01 -45.41
CA LEU A 639 4.82 3.74 -45.94
C LEU A 639 5.55 2.65 -45.13
N ALA A 640 5.39 2.63 -43.81
CA ALA A 640 5.91 1.59 -42.92
C ALA A 640 5.29 0.22 -43.22
N ASN A 641 3.96 0.16 -43.38
CA ASN A 641 3.27 -1.09 -43.76
C ASN A 641 3.69 -1.59 -45.15
N ALA A 642 4.02 -0.68 -46.07
CA ALA A 642 4.57 -1.02 -47.38
C ALA A 642 6.07 -1.35 -47.37
N GLN A 643 6.74 -1.21 -46.21
CA GLN A 643 8.20 -1.37 -46.04
C GLN A 643 9.04 -0.40 -46.89
N LYS A 644 8.58 0.84 -47.07
CA LYS A 644 9.19 1.89 -47.91
C LYS A 644 9.54 3.16 -47.13
N LEU A 645 9.97 3.03 -45.87
CA LEU A 645 10.27 4.16 -44.98
C LEU A 645 11.48 5.00 -45.43
N ASP A 646 12.38 4.40 -46.18
CA ASP A 646 13.56 5.03 -46.80
C ASP A 646 13.23 6.12 -47.82
N VAL A 647 11.96 6.19 -48.24
CA VAL A 647 11.45 7.17 -49.21
C VAL A 647 11.06 8.48 -48.53
N LEU A 648 10.87 8.47 -47.21
CA LEU A 648 10.41 9.63 -46.45
C LEU A 648 11.33 10.86 -46.59
N PRO A 649 12.67 10.74 -46.56
CA PRO A 649 13.56 11.88 -46.80
C PRO A 649 13.45 12.44 -48.22
N LEU A 650 13.23 11.58 -49.22
CA LEU A 650 13.03 11.98 -50.61
C LEU A 650 11.69 12.69 -50.81
N LEU A 651 10.64 12.26 -50.11
CA LEU A 651 9.33 12.93 -50.07
C LEU A 651 9.41 14.35 -49.48
N ILE A 652 10.24 14.53 -48.44
CA ILE A 652 10.37 15.81 -47.73
C ILE A 652 11.39 16.74 -48.42
N HIS A 653 12.40 16.19 -49.12
CA HIS A 653 13.56 16.94 -49.58
C HIS A 653 13.99 16.71 -51.04
N GLY A 654 13.31 15.85 -51.81
CA GLY A 654 13.69 15.48 -53.18
C GLY A 654 13.56 16.65 -54.15
N SER A 655 14.68 17.07 -54.74
CA SER A 655 14.74 18.30 -55.55
C SER A 655 14.81 18.07 -57.06
N ASN A 656 15.13 16.86 -57.55
CA ASN A 656 15.30 16.59 -58.98
C ASN A 656 14.15 15.77 -59.59
N LEU A 657 14.05 15.79 -60.92
CA LEU A 657 12.93 15.20 -61.67
C LEU A 657 12.87 13.67 -61.56
N ASP A 658 14.02 12.99 -61.53
CA ASP A 658 14.10 11.53 -61.44
C ASP A 658 13.63 11.02 -60.06
N GLU A 659 14.00 11.72 -58.99
CA GLU A 659 13.51 11.46 -57.63
C GLU A 659 12.01 11.71 -57.52
N ARG A 660 11.49 12.76 -58.16
CA ARG A 660 10.04 13.06 -58.18
C ARG A 660 9.24 12.02 -58.96
N LEU A 661 9.72 11.59 -60.13
CA LEU A 661 9.10 10.52 -60.91
C LEU A 661 9.15 9.17 -60.18
N TYR A 662 10.24 8.90 -59.46
CA TYR A 662 10.36 7.72 -58.61
C TYR A 662 9.35 7.76 -57.46
N ILE A 663 9.23 8.89 -56.76
CA ILE A 663 8.24 9.11 -55.69
C ILE A 663 6.81 8.99 -56.24
N GLY A 664 6.51 9.62 -57.38
CA GLY A 664 5.18 9.58 -58.02
C GLY A 664 4.74 8.15 -58.37
N ASN A 665 5.63 7.37 -58.98
CA ASN A 665 5.37 5.95 -59.25
C ASN A 665 5.17 5.14 -57.96
N LEU A 666 5.97 5.38 -56.92
CA LEU A 666 5.83 4.67 -55.65
C LEU A 666 4.53 5.01 -54.90
N LEU A 667 4.12 6.27 -54.94
CA LEU A 667 2.87 6.75 -54.34
C LEU A 667 1.65 6.19 -55.08
N LEU A 668 1.76 6.02 -56.41
CA LEU A 668 0.78 5.31 -57.24
C LEU A 668 0.68 3.83 -56.84
N GLU A 669 1.81 3.12 -56.74
CA GLU A 669 1.86 1.73 -56.28
C GLU A 669 1.24 1.54 -54.89
N CYS A 670 1.41 2.53 -54.01
CA CYS A 670 0.85 2.51 -52.65
C CYS A 670 -0.61 3.00 -52.57
N LYS A 671 -1.24 3.39 -53.69
CA LYS A 671 -2.58 4.00 -53.75
C LYS A 671 -2.74 5.22 -52.83
N LEU A 672 -1.69 6.03 -52.74
CA LEU A 672 -1.62 7.21 -51.87
C LEU A 672 -1.93 8.52 -52.60
N LEU A 673 -2.05 8.48 -53.93
CA LEU A 673 -2.20 9.65 -54.79
C LEU A 673 -3.43 10.51 -54.46
N ASP A 674 -4.60 9.88 -54.32
CA ASP A 674 -5.85 10.61 -54.05
C ASP A 674 -5.81 11.36 -52.71
N ARG A 675 -5.10 10.82 -51.71
CA ARG A 675 -4.93 11.46 -50.40
C ARG A 675 -3.88 12.56 -50.39
N ILE A 676 -2.90 12.53 -51.28
CA ILE A 676 -1.90 13.60 -51.38
C ILE A 676 -2.48 14.79 -52.13
N ALA A 677 -3.33 14.55 -53.14
CA ALA A 677 -4.11 15.60 -53.80
C ALA A 677 -5.04 16.35 -52.82
N GLU A 678 -5.66 15.65 -51.86
CA GLU A 678 -6.43 16.28 -50.75
C GLU A 678 -5.56 17.12 -49.79
N ILE A 679 -4.25 16.82 -49.72
CA ILE A 679 -3.30 17.46 -48.81
C ILE A 679 -2.64 18.69 -49.46
N ASP A 680 -2.39 18.67 -50.77
CA ASP A 680 -1.72 19.78 -51.46
C ASP A 680 -2.64 20.99 -51.73
N GLU A 681 -3.95 20.84 -51.50
CA GLU A 681 -4.90 21.97 -51.37
C GLU A 681 -4.48 22.93 -50.22
N TYR A 682 -3.61 22.48 -49.31
CA TYR A 682 -3.08 23.22 -48.16
C TYR A 682 -1.61 23.67 -48.33
N GLN A 683 -1.05 23.60 -49.54
CA GLN A 683 0.32 24.07 -49.89
C GLN A 683 1.43 23.50 -49.01
N LEU A 684 1.53 22.17 -48.94
CA LEU A 684 2.56 21.49 -48.14
C LEU A 684 3.93 21.46 -48.83
N LEU A 685 3.97 21.72 -50.14
CA LEU A 685 5.18 21.82 -50.95
C LEU A 685 5.31 23.24 -51.53
N ASP A 686 6.54 23.62 -51.89
CA ASP A 686 6.82 24.87 -52.62
C ASP A 686 5.96 24.92 -53.90
N PRO A 687 5.25 26.04 -54.20
CA PRO A 687 4.34 26.13 -55.36
C PRO A 687 4.95 25.67 -56.69
N ASP A 688 6.23 25.98 -56.94
CA ASP A 688 6.95 25.55 -58.16
C ASP A 688 7.20 24.03 -58.17
N ASN A 689 7.24 23.39 -57.00
CA ASN A 689 7.39 21.94 -56.87
C ASN A 689 6.05 21.21 -56.90
N THR A 690 4.98 21.81 -56.38
CA THR A 690 3.60 21.32 -56.49
C THR A 690 3.14 21.24 -57.94
N GLU A 691 3.29 22.34 -58.70
CA GLU A 691 2.86 22.38 -60.11
C GLU A 691 3.62 21.35 -60.97
N ARG A 692 4.93 21.20 -60.72
CA ARG A 692 5.78 20.20 -61.40
C ARG A 692 5.54 18.77 -60.93
N LEU A 693 5.10 18.56 -59.69
CA LEU A 693 4.72 17.24 -59.19
C LEU A 693 3.39 16.82 -59.84
N ILE A 694 2.43 17.74 -59.97
CA ILE A 694 1.17 17.51 -60.69
C ILE A 694 1.46 17.16 -62.16
N GLU A 695 2.31 17.90 -62.87
CA GLU A 695 2.71 17.56 -64.25
C GLU A 695 3.36 16.15 -64.35
N ALA A 696 4.24 15.79 -63.42
CA ALA A 696 4.88 14.48 -63.40
C ALA A 696 3.89 13.33 -63.09
N LEU A 697 2.87 13.60 -62.27
CA LEU A 697 1.80 12.67 -61.93
C LEU A 697 0.84 12.47 -63.10
N ASP A 698 0.49 13.54 -63.83
CA ASP A 698 -0.32 13.45 -65.05
C ASP A 698 0.41 12.69 -66.15
N CYS A 699 1.71 12.92 -66.34
CA CYS A 699 2.56 12.13 -67.25
C CYS A 699 2.59 10.64 -66.89
N THR A 700 2.62 10.31 -65.61
CA THR A 700 2.67 8.92 -65.12
C THR A 700 1.32 8.21 -65.29
N ARG A 701 0.22 8.94 -65.05
CA ARG A 701 -1.15 8.48 -65.31
C ARG A 701 -1.40 8.24 -66.79
N MET A 702 -0.95 9.13 -67.67
CA MET A 702 -1.04 8.96 -69.13
C MET A 702 -0.27 7.73 -69.62
N LYS A 703 0.93 7.47 -69.08
CA LYS A 703 1.72 6.25 -69.38
C LYS A 703 1.03 4.96 -68.93
N SER A 704 0.29 5.00 -67.82
CA SER A 704 -0.49 3.84 -67.35
C SER A 704 -1.70 3.57 -68.23
N LEU A 705 -2.38 4.61 -68.71
CA LEU A 705 -3.58 4.49 -69.55
C LEU A 705 -3.23 4.02 -70.98
N ALA A 706 -2.11 4.47 -71.54
CA ALA A 706 -1.64 4.05 -72.87
C ALA A 706 -1.20 2.57 -72.96
N ALA A 707 -1.04 1.88 -71.82
CA ALA A 707 -0.61 0.48 -71.76
C ALA A 707 -1.76 -0.54 -71.88
N GLU A 708 -3.01 -0.10 -71.84
CA GLU A 708 -4.20 -0.95 -71.94
C GLU A 708 -4.80 -0.86 -73.35
N GLU A 709 -4.83 -1.98 -74.10
CA GLU A 709 -5.31 -2.04 -75.51
C GLU A 709 -6.75 -1.53 -75.70
N GLU A 710 -7.56 -1.54 -74.63
CA GLU A 710 -8.97 -1.15 -74.65
C GLU A 710 -9.19 0.37 -74.70
N PHE A 711 -8.12 1.18 -74.49
CA PHE A 711 -8.20 2.65 -74.44
C PHE A 711 -7.64 3.36 -75.67
N LYS A 712 -7.21 2.62 -76.70
CA LYS A 712 -6.65 3.21 -77.92
C LYS A 712 -7.64 4.13 -78.64
N ASP A 713 -8.90 3.72 -78.71
CA ASP A 713 -9.95 4.45 -79.44
C ASP A 713 -10.35 5.75 -78.71
N ASP A 714 -10.31 5.76 -77.37
CA ASP A 714 -10.58 6.96 -76.57
C ASP A 714 -9.40 7.95 -76.64
N LEU A 715 -8.16 7.44 -76.62
CA LEU A 715 -6.96 8.27 -76.72
C LEU A 715 -6.79 8.90 -78.12
N GLU A 716 -7.21 8.19 -79.18
CA GLU A 716 -7.20 8.70 -80.57
C GLU A 716 -8.09 9.94 -80.71
N SER A 717 -9.19 10.02 -79.96
CA SER A 717 -10.13 11.14 -80.02
C SER A 717 -9.62 12.45 -79.39
N GLU A 718 -8.57 12.37 -78.57
CA GLU A 718 -7.96 13.52 -77.88
C GLU A 718 -6.83 14.17 -78.71
N PHE A 719 -6.47 13.59 -79.85
CA PHE A 719 -5.49 14.15 -80.79
C PHE A 719 -6.19 14.76 -81.99
N GLU A 720 -5.90 16.04 -82.29
CA GLU A 720 -6.46 16.70 -83.48
C GLU A 720 -5.77 16.24 -84.78
N ASP A 721 -4.51 15.79 -84.70
CA ASP A 721 -3.74 15.26 -85.83
C ASP A 721 -3.46 13.76 -85.65
N GLN A 722 -3.93 12.97 -86.62
CA GLN A 722 -3.77 11.52 -86.67
C GLN A 722 -2.29 11.12 -86.80
N GLU A 723 -1.45 11.94 -87.43
CA GLU A 723 -0.03 11.65 -87.64
C GLU A 723 0.75 11.70 -86.31
N ASP A 724 0.42 12.64 -85.42
CA ASP A 724 1.02 12.75 -84.09
C ASP A 724 0.61 11.60 -83.18
N PHE A 725 -0.66 11.19 -83.25
CA PHE A 725 -1.13 10.00 -82.54
C PHE A 725 -0.42 8.73 -83.03
N GLU A 726 -0.29 8.54 -84.34
CA GLU A 726 0.44 7.39 -84.89
C GLU A 726 1.93 7.41 -84.51
N GLN A 727 2.59 8.56 -84.50
CA GLN A 727 3.98 8.69 -84.06
C GLN A 727 4.17 8.42 -82.56
N LEU A 728 3.22 8.82 -81.72
CA LEU A 728 3.20 8.51 -80.29
C LEU A 728 3.11 6.99 -80.08
N ILE A 729 2.15 6.33 -80.75
CA ILE A 729 1.95 4.88 -80.64
C ILE A 729 3.16 4.11 -81.20
N GLN A 730 3.74 4.55 -82.32
CA GLN A 730 4.96 4.00 -82.89
C GLN A 730 6.13 4.13 -81.90
N SER A 731 6.32 5.30 -81.29
CA SER A 731 7.38 5.57 -80.31
C SER A 731 7.24 4.72 -79.05
N PHE A 732 6.01 4.48 -78.58
CA PHE A 732 5.73 3.54 -77.50
C PHE A 732 6.09 2.10 -77.87
N SER A 733 5.72 1.66 -79.08
CA SER A 733 6.06 0.29 -79.55
C SER A 733 7.57 0.08 -79.67
N GLU A 734 8.31 1.12 -80.08
CA GLU A 734 9.77 1.08 -80.26
C GLU A 734 10.55 1.46 -78.99
N LYS A 735 9.86 1.84 -77.90
CA LYS A 735 10.43 2.35 -76.64
C LYS A 735 11.38 3.53 -76.84
N LYS A 736 11.06 4.45 -77.75
CA LYS A 736 11.81 5.69 -77.96
C LYS A 736 11.14 6.87 -77.25
N PRO A 737 11.90 7.91 -76.86
CA PRO A 737 11.32 9.15 -76.35
C PRO A 737 10.48 9.81 -77.46
N PHE A 738 9.23 10.14 -77.16
CA PHE A 738 8.38 10.97 -77.99
C PHE A 738 8.31 12.36 -77.39
N THR A 739 8.36 13.39 -78.23
CA THR A 739 8.21 14.79 -77.81
C THR A 739 7.06 15.33 -78.63
N LEU A 740 5.92 15.62 -77.99
CA LEU A 740 4.89 16.48 -78.60
C LEU A 740 5.47 17.89 -78.69
N GLU A 741 5.34 18.55 -79.84
CA GLU A 741 5.48 20.02 -79.89
C GLU A 741 4.22 20.71 -79.40
#